data_AF-A0A6N7ICH7-F1
#
_entry.id   AF-A0A6N7ICH7-F1
#
_cell.length_a   1.000
_cell.length_b   1.000
_cell.length_c   1.000
_cell.angle_alpha   90.00
_cell.angle_beta   90.00
_cell.angle_gamma   90.00
#
_symmetry.space_group_name_H-M   'P 1'
#
loop_
_entity.id
_entity.type
_entity.pdbx_description
1 polymer ?
#
loop_
_entity_poly.entity_id
_entity_poly.type
_entity_poly.pdbx_seq_one_letter_code
_entity_poly.pdbx_strand_id
1 'polypeptide(L)'
;MPVKVSARTPVEVAVRRKGRRDPSTYAMLLALVVLAVVMLIPFVIVVLNAIKSPAEYASRGPLALPEGLYLQGIVDFWNRVDFGQKLLNSVVISGSVAVVAVFLSILNAYAIGIGRVKGRVSLLVVFLLAAMLPQEALVYPLYYLWKQVGLYDTRLGVIVIFTVFQSAFGTYLLSSVLGTFPREILEAARIDGANRWQVLWRVVVPISRPTLTVLLIFFFIWTWNEFFIPLVMLISNENQTVPVALGVLQGQRLMDATTSSASALLGIVPAVVFFLFFQRTLTRGVTVCGGDQVKFGDGYRMRPGFEADHPVEVLDLAVAPGSLTVYAPTRRILHRADLHDSGPVVTLGLSAPMPDVVGVTITHFAGEVPRGPRFELDTDSSAEESTEVWYDDETAVLTSGALSVRVSRGEGWRVDFTAEGRTLTSSGARGMAFVTADDGRHYVRDRLNLGVGDAVYGLGERFGPLVKNGQVVDIWNADAGTGSEQAYKNVPFYLTNAGYGVFVNHPGHVSFEVASEAMSSVQFSVEGQSLEYFVVYGPTPAEILRKYTALTGRPALPPAWSFGLWLSTSFTTSYDEATVTGFIDGMAERDLPLSVFHFDCFWMREFHWCDFEWDPRVFPDPRGMLERLKSRGLRICVWINPYIAQRSQLFAEGTAGGYLLERPNGDVWQWDRWQPGMALVDFTNPEAREWYAAKLDALLDMGVDCFKTDFGERIPTDVAYFDGSDPEPMHNYYSYLYTRTVFEVLRKRRGDREAVVFARSATAGSQRFPVHWGGDSAAAYESMAESLRGGLSLGMSGFGYWSHDIGGFWGAPGPGLFKRWVAFGMLSSHSRLHGDSSYRVPWLFDEESVDVLRLFTKLKARLMPYLFQVARQAHTDGVPMMRAMALAFPHDPACVYLDRQYMLGDDLLVAPVFSDEGTVSYYVPPGSWTHFLTGEPVNGPRWVEERHDFLSIPLLVRPGAVVPVGGVDDRPDYDYADGVTLQAYELADGARATTTIPTVTGDVATTFVTSRQAGVVRVEVDHGRSAGVPRAWQVLLVGVRSVASVDGGTATEHAHGTLVRADGEAVTVTLGESPPRSMLRGSESDKTTPAT
;
A
#
# COMPACT_ATOMS: atom_id res chain seq x y z
N MET A 1 70.97 7.99 20.73
CA MET A 1 70.83 6.53 20.49
C MET A 1 69.39 6.28 20.05
N PRO A 2 69.17 5.60 18.91
CA PRO A 2 67.86 5.42 18.32
C PRO A 2 67.11 4.25 18.98
N VAL A 3 65.84 4.46 19.32
CA VAL A 3 64.98 3.40 19.86
C VAL A 3 64.41 2.59 18.69
N LYS A 4 64.72 1.30 18.72
CA LYS A 4 64.40 0.29 17.71
C LYS A 4 62.89 0.13 17.48
N VAL A 5 62.54 0.09 16.20
CA VAL A 5 61.29 -0.45 15.68
C VAL A 5 61.18 -1.93 16.08
N SER A 6 60.16 -2.27 16.87
CA SER A 6 59.74 -3.64 17.12
C SER A 6 58.72 -4.02 16.04
N ALA A 7 59.13 -4.91 15.14
CA ALA A 7 58.25 -5.55 14.17
C ALA A 7 57.17 -6.33 14.91
N ARG A 8 55.90 -5.94 14.73
CA ARG A 8 54.75 -6.73 15.17
C ARG A 8 54.74 -8.04 14.39
N THR A 9 54.78 -9.13 15.13
CA THR A 9 54.47 -10.50 14.70
C THR A 9 53.17 -10.53 13.90
N PRO A 10 53.09 -11.30 12.80
CA PRO A 10 51.82 -11.51 12.12
C PRO A 10 50.90 -12.27 13.07
N VAL A 11 49.80 -11.64 13.45
CA VAL A 11 48.69 -12.34 14.12
C VAL A 11 48.11 -13.28 13.08
N GLU A 12 48.35 -14.58 13.25
CA GLU A 12 47.63 -15.63 12.53
C GLU A 12 46.13 -15.35 12.65
N VAL A 13 45.50 -15.10 11.51
CA VAL A 13 44.05 -15.02 11.40
C VAL A 13 43.52 -16.40 11.77
N ALA A 14 43.06 -16.54 13.02
CA ALA A 14 42.27 -17.67 13.44
C ALA A 14 41.04 -17.73 12.52
N VAL A 15 41.03 -18.68 11.60
CA VAL A 15 39.88 -19.04 10.78
C VAL A 15 38.73 -19.32 11.74
N ARG A 16 37.82 -18.36 11.89
CA ARG A 16 36.58 -18.51 12.66
C ARG A 16 35.85 -19.73 12.09
N ARG A 17 35.78 -20.79 12.89
CA ARG A 17 34.92 -21.95 12.61
C ARG A 17 33.51 -21.43 12.29
N LYS A 18 32.99 -21.84 11.12
CA LYS A 18 31.60 -21.63 10.68
C LYS A 18 30.66 -21.79 11.87
N GLY A 19 30.00 -20.70 12.28
CA GLY A 19 28.93 -20.74 13.26
C GLY A 19 27.87 -21.73 12.81
N ARG A 20 27.43 -22.61 13.72
CA ARG A 20 26.29 -23.51 13.50
C ARG A 20 25.10 -22.65 13.11
N ARG A 21 24.53 -22.92 11.93
CA ARG A 21 23.32 -22.22 11.44
C ARG A 21 22.15 -22.56 12.37
N ASP A 22 21.22 -21.63 12.48
CA ASP A 22 19.99 -21.74 13.28
C ASP A 22 19.14 -22.95 12.81
N PRO A 23 18.63 -23.81 13.73
CA PRO A 23 17.71 -24.90 13.39
C PRO A 23 16.54 -24.51 12.49
N SER A 24 16.06 -23.26 12.57
CA SER A 24 14.98 -22.72 11.72
C SER A 24 15.38 -22.64 10.23
N THR A 25 16.63 -22.27 9.94
CA THR A 25 17.18 -22.22 8.58
C THR A 25 17.32 -23.63 8.02
N TYR A 26 17.71 -24.59 8.86
CA TYR A 26 17.72 -26.00 8.49
C TYR A 26 16.30 -26.54 8.28
N ALA A 27 15.31 -26.10 9.04
CA ALA A 27 13.91 -26.49 8.86
C ALA A 27 13.32 -25.92 7.55
N MET A 28 13.60 -24.66 7.21
CA MET A 28 13.16 -24.06 5.95
C MET A 28 13.89 -24.65 4.74
N LEU A 29 15.20 -24.87 4.84
CA LEU A 29 15.95 -25.60 3.82
C LEU A 29 15.42 -27.03 3.67
N LEU A 30 15.07 -27.70 4.78
CA LEU A 30 14.47 -29.02 4.74
C LEU A 30 13.10 -28.97 4.07
N ALA A 31 12.25 -27.98 4.36
CA ALA A 31 10.95 -27.83 3.71
C ALA A 31 11.08 -27.57 2.20
N LEU A 32 12.00 -26.70 1.77
CA LEU A 32 12.27 -26.44 0.36
C LEU A 32 12.87 -27.66 -0.35
N VAL A 33 13.75 -28.41 0.33
CA VAL A 33 14.30 -29.67 -0.20
C VAL A 33 13.19 -30.73 -0.28
N VAL A 34 12.30 -30.83 0.71
CA VAL A 34 11.16 -31.74 0.68
C VAL A 34 10.22 -31.39 -0.47
N LEU A 35 9.90 -30.11 -0.66
CA LEU A 35 9.08 -29.65 -1.78
C LEU A 35 9.74 -29.95 -3.13
N ALA A 36 11.04 -29.69 -3.27
CA ALA A 36 11.80 -30.02 -4.47
C ALA A 36 11.82 -31.53 -4.73
N VAL A 37 12.01 -32.35 -3.68
CA VAL A 37 11.94 -33.82 -3.78
C VAL A 37 10.55 -34.25 -4.23
N VAL A 38 9.48 -33.69 -3.65
CA VAL A 38 8.09 -33.99 -4.04
C VAL A 38 7.82 -33.65 -5.51
N MET A 39 8.30 -32.50 -5.98
CA MET A 39 8.19 -32.11 -7.40
C MET A 39 8.98 -33.04 -8.33
N LEU A 40 10.07 -33.64 -7.87
CA LEU A 40 10.89 -34.58 -8.64
C LEU A 40 10.34 -36.01 -8.64
N ILE A 41 9.51 -36.41 -7.67
CA ILE A 41 8.97 -37.77 -7.56
C ILE A 41 8.32 -38.26 -8.87
N PRO A 42 7.42 -37.51 -9.55
CA PRO A 42 6.81 -37.97 -10.79
C PRO A 42 7.84 -38.23 -11.90
N PHE A 43 8.85 -37.37 -12.02
CA PHE A 43 9.92 -37.54 -13.01
C PHE A 43 10.80 -38.76 -12.71
N VAL A 44 11.13 -38.97 -11.42
CA VAL A 44 11.88 -40.15 -10.97
C VAL A 44 11.10 -41.43 -11.25
N ILE A 45 9.78 -41.45 -11.01
CA ILE A 45 8.91 -42.60 -11.31
C ILE A 45 8.89 -42.88 -12.81
N VAL A 46 8.79 -41.85 -13.66
CA VAL A 46 8.84 -42.00 -15.12
C VAL A 46 10.19 -42.57 -15.58
N VAL A 47 11.30 -42.04 -15.06
CA VAL A 47 12.66 -42.52 -15.39
C VAL A 47 12.84 -43.98 -14.95
N LEU A 48 12.45 -44.32 -13.71
CA LEU A 48 12.60 -45.68 -13.16
C LEU A 48 11.78 -46.70 -13.96
N ASN A 49 10.59 -46.34 -14.41
CA ASN A 49 9.72 -47.26 -15.15
C ASN A 49 10.05 -47.32 -16.64
N ALA A 50 10.70 -46.30 -17.20
CA ALA A 50 11.19 -46.30 -18.59
C ALA A 50 12.32 -47.32 -18.84
N ILE A 51 13.04 -47.74 -17.79
CA ILE A 51 14.21 -48.64 -17.88
C ILE A 51 13.95 -50.05 -17.31
N LYS A 52 12.70 -50.38 -16.97
CA LYS A 52 12.28 -51.72 -16.51
C LYS A 52 11.71 -52.55 -17.64
N SER A 53 11.82 -53.87 -17.53
CA SER A 53 11.07 -54.77 -18.42
C SER A 53 9.58 -54.83 -18.02
N PRO A 54 8.65 -55.11 -18.94
CA PRO A 54 7.23 -55.25 -18.61
C PRO A 54 6.96 -56.34 -17.56
N ALA A 55 7.71 -57.44 -17.59
CA ALA A 55 7.61 -58.53 -16.62
C ALA A 55 8.08 -58.12 -15.22
N GLU A 56 9.13 -57.30 -15.14
CA GLU A 56 9.65 -56.74 -13.88
C GLU A 56 8.68 -55.69 -13.31
N TYR A 57 8.13 -54.82 -14.15
CA TYR A 57 7.12 -53.84 -13.73
C TYR A 57 5.86 -54.53 -13.19
N ALA A 58 5.36 -55.56 -13.88
CA ALA A 58 4.17 -56.29 -13.46
C ALA A 58 4.36 -57.08 -12.15
N SER A 59 5.59 -57.54 -11.86
CA SER A 59 5.88 -58.34 -10.67
C SER A 59 6.28 -57.52 -9.44
N ARG A 60 6.93 -56.36 -9.62
CA ARG A 60 7.50 -55.56 -8.52
C ARG A 60 6.88 -54.17 -8.36
N GLY A 61 6.09 -53.74 -9.34
CA GLY A 61 5.35 -52.48 -9.32
C GLY A 61 6.18 -51.24 -9.69
N PRO A 62 5.52 -50.07 -9.73
CA PRO A 62 6.08 -48.83 -10.28
C PRO A 62 7.17 -48.17 -9.44
N LEU A 63 7.24 -48.47 -8.13
CA LEU A 63 8.18 -47.84 -7.19
C LEU A 63 9.44 -48.67 -6.90
N ALA A 64 9.49 -49.94 -7.36
CA ALA A 64 10.67 -50.79 -7.16
C ALA A 64 11.88 -50.27 -7.94
N LEU A 65 13.10 -50.45 -7.42
CA LEU A 65 14.33 -50.16 -8.16
C LEU A 65 14.58 -51.23 -9.22
N PRO A 66 15.05 -50.86 -10.43
CA PRO A 66 15.33 -51.82 -11.51
C PRO A 66 16.52 -52.72 -11.17
N GLU A 67 16.42 -54.01 -11.44
CA GLU A 67 17.52 -54.99 -11.28
C GLU A 67 18.55 -54.92 -12.42
N GLY A 68 18.16 -54.37 -13.57
CA GLY A 68 19.03 -54.13 -14.73
C GLY A 68 18.48 -53.04 -15.64
N LEU A 69 19.31 -52.53 -16.56
CA LEU A 69 18.90 -51.52 -17.54
C LEU A 69 18.22 -52.19 -18.74
N TYR A 70 16.89 -52.18 -18.77
CA TYR A 70 16.12 -52.64 -19.91
C TYR A 70 15.85 -51.47 -20.87
N LEU A 71 16.74 -51.30 -21.85
CA LEU A 71 16.61 -50.26 -22.88
C LEU A 71 15.77 -50.68 -24.09
N GLN A 72 15.43 -51.97 -24.19
CA GLN A 72 14.71 -52.49 -25.36
C GLN A 72 13.33 -51.85 -25.51
N GLY A 73 12.62 -51.52 -24.42
CA GLY A 73 11.34 -50.80 -24.50
C GLY A 73 11.45 -49.39 -25.08
N ILE A 74 12.57 -48.70 -24.81
CA ILE A 74 12.88 -47.39 -25.42
C ILE A 74 13.20 -47.58 -26.91
N VAL A 75 13.99 -48.60 -27.27
CA VAL A 75 14.35 -48.91 -28.67
C VAL A 75 13.12 -49.33 -29.48
N ASP A 76 12.26 -50.17 -28.90
CA ASP A 76 11.03 -50.64 -29.54
C ASP A 76 10.06 -49.48 -29.75
N PHE A 77 9.90 -48.60 -28.75
CA PHE A 77 9.13 -47.37 -28.91
C PHE A 77 9.72 -46.49 -30.02
N TRP A 78 11.03 -46.23 -29.96
CA TRP A 78 11.74 -45.38 -30.92
C TRP A 78 11.53 -45.83 -32.36
N ASN A 79 11.64 -47.14 -32.61
CA ASN A 79 11.43 -47.73 -33.93
C ASN A 79 9.95 -47.82 -34.32
N ARG A 80 9.07 -48.15 -33.36
CA ARG A 80 7.63 -48.33 -33.61
C ARG A 80 6.94 -47.07 -34.10
N VAL A 81 7.35 -45.91 -33.61
CA VAL A 81 6.74 -44.62 -34.00
C VAL A 81 7.61 -43.75 -34.88
N ASP A 82 8.74 -44.29 -35.32
CA ASP A 82 9.75 -43.54 -36.06
C ASP A 82 10.10 -42.23 -35.34
N PHE A 83 10.44 -42.35 -34.05
CA PHE A 83 10.60 -41.20 -33.16
C PHE A 83 11.66 -40.23 -33.67
N GLY A 84 12.70 -40.72 -34.36
CA GLY A 84 13.71 -39.89 -35.00
C GLY A 84 13.10 -38.91 -36.01
N GLN A 85 12.18 -39.38 -36.86
CA GLN A 85 11.46 -38.54 -37.81
C GLN A 85 10.53 -37.55 -37.10
N LYS A 86 9.82 -37.98 -36.03
CA LYS A 86 8.96 -37.07 -35.23
C LYS A 86 9.75 -35.97 -34.54
N LEU A 87 10.90 -36.32 -33.99
CA LEU A 87 11.81 -35.41 -33.33
C LEU A 87 12.33 -34.36 -34.32
N LEU A 88 12.75 -34.82 -35.51
CA LEU A 88 13.16 -33.93 -36.58
C LEU A 88 12.01 -32.99 -36.99
N ASN A 89 10.79 -33.50 -37.15
CA ASN A 89 9.63 -32.69 -37.47
C ASN A 89 9.33 -31.66 -36.38
N SER A 90 9.35 -32.04 -35.10
CA SER A 90 9.14 -31.13 -33.96
C SER A 90 10.19 -30.03 -33.89
N VAL A 91 11.46 -30.36 -34.08
CA VAL A 91 12.57 -29.38 -34.08
C VAL A 91 12.44 -28.44 -35.26
N VAL A 92 12.19 -28.97 -36.46
CA VAL A 92 12.05 -28.17 -37.69
C VAL A 92 10.85 -27.24 -37.59
N ILE A 93 9.68 -27.73 -37.15
CA ILE A 93 8.48 -26.91 -37.02
C ILE A 93 8.67 -25.84 -35.94
N SER A 94 9.03 -26.23 -34.71
CA SER A 94 9.15 -25.30 -33.58
C SER A 94 10.27 -24.28 -33.77
N GLY A 95 11.41 -24.71 -34.33
CA GLY A 95 12.53 -23.84 -34.65
C GLY A 95 12.19 -22.84 -35.76
N SER A 96 11.53 -23.30 -36.83
CA SER A 96 11.12 -22.43 -37.94
C SER A 96 10.09 -21.40 -37.46
N VAL A 97 9.08 -21.84 -36.70
CA VAL A 97 8.06 -20.94 -36.13
C VAL A 97 8.71 -19.91 -35.22
N ALA A 98 9.56 -20.31 -34.28
CA ALA A 98 10.18 -19.38 -33.34
C ALA A 98 10.99 -18.29 -34.07
N VAL A 99 11.84 -18.68 -35.04
CA VAL A 99 12.67 -17.73 -35.78
C VAL A 99 11.83 -16.81 -36.66
N VAL A 100 10.90 -17.36 -37.43
CA VAL A 100 10.08 -16.57 -38.37
C VAL A 100 9.09 -15.70 -37.61
N ALA A 101 8.47 -16.19 -36.54
CA ALA A 101 7.54 -15.41 -35.73
C ALA A 101 8.24 -14.25 -35.03
N VAL A 102 9.42 -14.45 -34.42
CA VAL A 102 10.21 -13.35 -33.83
C VAL A 102 10.62 -12.35 -34.92
N PHE A 103 11.06 -12.82 -36.08
CA PHE A 103 11.44 -11.96 -37.20
C PHE A 103 10.28 -11.09 -37.69
N LEU A 104 9.09 -11.66 -37.89
CA LEU A 104 7.90 -10.90 -38.27
C LEU A 104 7.46 -9.95 -37.16
N SER A 105 7.51 -10.42 -35.91
CA SER A 105 7.15 -9.60 -34.75
C SER A 105 8.01 -8.36 -34.64
N ILE A 106 9.33 -8.47 -34.85
CA ILE A 106 10.22 -7.30 -34.78
C ILE A 106 10.01 -6.33 -35.93
N LEU A 107 9.73 -6.82 -37.15
CA LEU A 107 9.43 -5.94 -38.28
C LEU A 107 8.14 -5.14 -38.03
N ASN A 108 7.08 -5.84 -37.61
CA ASN A 108 5.80 -5.22 -37.30
C ASN A 108 5.93 -4.26 -36.11
N ALA A 109 6.57 -4.68 -35.03
CA ALA A 109 6.74 -3.88 -33.83
C ALA A 109 7.64 -2.66 -34.07
N TYR A 110 8.66 -2.77 -34.91
CA TYR A 110 9.47 -1.62 -35.30
C TYR A 110 8.65 -0.59 -36.06
N ALA A 111 7.80 -1.03 -37.00
CA ALA A 111 6.92 -0.12 -37.74
C ALA A 111 5.86 0.52 -36.84
N ILE A 112 5.25 -0.25 -35.94
CA ILE A 112 4.14 0.18 -35.07
C ILE A 112 4.64 1.02 -33.89
N GLY A 113 5.65 0.52 -33.17
CA GLY A 113 6.23 1.14 -31.98
C GLY A 113 7.10 2.35 -32.32
N ILE A 114 8.09 2.19 -33.18
CA ILE A 114 9.08 3.24 -33.51
C ILE A 114 8.67 4.05 -34.75
N GLY A 115 8.18 3.38 -35.79
CA GLY A 115 7.89 3.97 -37.10
C GLY A 115 6.65 4.88 -37.16
N ARG A 116 5.78 4.84 -36.13
CA ARG A 116 4.55 5.65 -35.99
C ARG A 116 3.65 5.64 -37.24
N VAL A 117 3.35 4.45 -37.75
CA VAL A 117 2.43 4.28 -38.89
C VAL A 117 1.03 4.80 -38.54
N LYS A 118 0.34 5.45 -39.51
CA LYS A 118 -1.05 5.90 -39.36
C LYS A 118 -1.95 4.70 -39.06
N GLY A 119 -2.78 4.79 -38.01
CA GLY A 119 -3.66 3.69 -37.58
C GLY A 119 -2.99 2.65 -36.68
N ARG A 120 -1.81 2.94 -36.10
CA ARG A 120 -1.06 2.01 -35.22
C ARG A 120 -1.89 1.41 -34.07
N VAL A 121 -2.79 2.18 -33.46
CA VAL A 121 -3.63 1.72 -32.35
C VAL A 121 -4.64 0.70 -32.87
N SER A 122 -5.29 0.97 -34.00
CA SER A 122 -6.21 0.03 -34.64
C SER A 122 -5.49 -1.27 -35.05
N LEU A 123 -4.25 -1.18 -35.56
CA LEU A 123 -3.45 -2.35 -35.88
C LEU A 123 -3.09 -3.17 -34.63
N LEU A 124 -2.73 -2.51 -33.53
CA LEU A 124 -2.45 -3.19 -32.25
C LEU A 124 -3.70 -3.86 -31.68
N VAL A 125 -4.86 -3.21 -31.75
CA VAL A 125 -6.15 -3.81 -31.35
C VAL A 125 -6.47 -5.02 -32.21
N VAL A 126 -6.23 -4.98 -33.52
CA VAL A 126 -6.42 -6.15 -34.40
C VAL A 126 -5.48 -7.30 -34.01
N PHE A 127 -4.20 -7.04 -33.74
CA PHE A 127 -3.27 -8.08 -33.28
C PHE A 127 -3.64 -8.63 -31.90
N LEU A 128 -4.12 -7.79 -30.99
CA LEU A 128 -4.60 -8.19 -29.67
C LEU A 128 -5.85 -9.07 -29.78
N LEU A 129 -6.84 -8.66 -30.55
CA LEU A 129 -8.06 -9.44 -30.80
C LEU A 129 -7.74 -10.78 -31.48
N ALA A 130 -6.79 -10.79 -32.42
CA ALA A 130 -6.32 -12.02 -33.04
C ALA A 130 -5.62 -12.96 -32.04
N ALA A 131 -4.90 -12.42 -31.06
CA ALA A 131 -4.23 -13.19 -30.02
C ALA A 131 -5.19 -13.70 -28.92
N MET A 132 -6.30 -12.99 -28.68
CA MET A 132 -7.33 -13.39 -27.71
C MET A 132 -8.29 -14.47 -28.23
N LEU A 133 -8.28 -14.72 -29.54
CA LEU A 133 -9.18 -15.69 -30.14
C LEU A 133 -8.70 -17.12 -29.81
N PRO A 134 -9.55 -17.97 -29.21
CA PRO A 134 -9.20 -19.36 -28.92
C PRO A 134 -8.76 -20.08 -30.20
N GLN A 135 -7.52 -20.55 -30.24
CA GLN A 135 -6.93 -21.13 -31.45
C GLN A 135 -7.67 -22.41 -31.87
N GLU A 136 -8.28 -23.10 -30.90
CA GLU A 136 -9.09 -24.30 -31.07
C GLU A 136 -10.32 -24.03 -31.93
N ALA A 137 -10.93 -22.85 -31.80
CA ALA A 137 -12.11 -22.46 -32.58
C ALA A 137 -11.79 -22.29 -34.08
N LEU A 138 -10.52 -22.04 -34.43
CA LEU A 138 -10.07 -21.86 -35.81
C LEU A 138 -9.73 -23.18 -36.51
N VAL A 139 -9.69 -24.31 -35.80
CA VAL A 139 -9.25 -25.58 -36.40
C VAL A 139 -10.14 -26.03 -37.56
N TYR A 140 -11.46 -25.93 -37.41
CA TYR A 140 -12.40 -26.28 -38.47
C TYR A 140 -12.23 -25.41 -39.74
N PRO A 141 -12.27 -24.07 -39.68
CA PRO A 141 -12.06 -23.26 -40.88
C PRO A 141 -10.65 -23.41 -41.47
N LEU A 142 -9.61 -23.54 -40.64
CA LEU A 142 -8.24 -23.78 -41.11
C LEU A 142 -8.13 -25.12 -41.85
N TYR A 143 -8.81 -26.18 -41.39
CA TYR A 143 -8.77 -27.50 -42.02
C TYR A 143 -9.26 -27.44 -43.47
N TYR A 144 -10.42 -26.82 -43.69
CA TYR A 144 -10.99 -26.71 -45.05
C TYR A 144 -10.15 -25.81 -45.94
N LEU A 145 -9.67 -24.68 -45.41
CA LEU A 145 -8.84 -23.74 -46.16
C LEU A 145 -7.51 -24.38 -46.59
N TRP A 146 -6.82 -25.08 -45.68
CA TRP A 146 -5.55 -25.76 -45.97
C TRP A 146 -5.71 -26.91 -46.97
N LYS A 147 -6.86 -27.59 -46.95
CA LYS A 147 -7.18 -28.63 -47.92
C LYS A 147 -7.40 -28.07 -49.33
N GLN A 148 -8.04 -26.90 -49.45
CA GLN A 148 -8.26 -26.22 -50.73
C GLN A 148 -6.96 -25.72 -51.36
N VAL A 149 -6.01 -25.22 -50.55
CA VAL A 149 -4.72 -24.70 -51.04
C VAL A 149 -3.61 -25.74 -51.12
N GLY A 150 -3.90 -27.01 -50.81
CA GLY A 150 -2.94 -28.12 -50.89
C GLY A 150 -1.86 -28.11 -49.80
N LEU A 151 -2.08 -27.43 -48.68
CA LEU A 151 -1.17 -27.38 -47.52
C LEU A 151 -1.60 -28.27 -46.35
N TYR A 152 -2.73 -28.95 -46.46
CA TYR A 152 -3.19 -29.94 -45.48
C TYR A 152 -2.21 -31.13 -45.40
N ASP A 153 -1.97 -31.64 -44.19
CA ASP A 153 -1.02 -32.74 -43.94
C ASP A 153 0.42 -32.42 -44.37
N THR A 154 0.83 -31.15 -44.23
CA THR A 154 2.19 -30.70 -44.51
C THR A 154 2.80 -29.94 -43.34
N ARG A 155 4.11 -30.11 -43.13
CA ARG A 155 4.89 -29.36 -42.12
C ARG A 155 4.85 -27.86 -42.35
N LEU A 156 4.90 -27.45 -43.63
CA LEU A 156 4.81 -26.04 -44.03
C LEU A 156 3.48 -25.43 -43.62
N GLY A 157 2.37 -26.17 -43.78
CA GLY A 157 1.05 -25.72 -43.39
C GLY A 157 0.98 -25.34 -41.90
N VAL A 158 1.53 -26.19 -41.02
CA VAL A 158 1.55 -25.95 -39.58
C VAL A 158 2.53 -24.84 -39.18
N ILE A 159 3.69 -24.75 -39.83
CA ILE A 159 4.65 -23.65 -39.61
C ILE A 159 3.97 -22.30 -39.88
N VAL A 160 3.21 -22.18 -40.97
CA VAL A 160 2.51 -20.94 -41.31
C VAL A 160 1.46 -20.59 -40.25
N ILE A 161 0.63 -21.56 -39.83
CA ILE A 161 -0.42 -21.34 -38.83
C ILE A 161 0.18 -20.78 -37.53
N PHE A 162 1.16 -21.46 -36.95
CA PHE A 162 1.74 -21.02 -35.68
C PHE A 162 2.57 -19.75 -35.80
N THR A 163 3.24 -19.53 -36.94
CA THR A 163 3.95 -18.27 -37.19
C THR A 163 2.99 -17.09 -37.15
N VAL A 164 1.80 -17.20 -37.74
CA VAL A 164 0.79 -16.13 -37.71
C VAL A 164 0.28 -15.89 -36.30
N PHE A 165 -0.09 -16.95 -35.56
CA PHE A 165 -0.57 -16.81 -34.19
C PHE A 165 0.46 -16.19 -33.26
N GLN A 166 1.70 -16.71 -33.29
CA GLN A 166 2.75 -16.23 -32.40
C GLN A 166 3.27 -14.87 -32.82
N SER A 167 3.32 -14.55 -34.12
CA SER A 167 3.71 -13.21 -34.55
C SER A 167 2.68 -12.15 -34.18
N ALA A 168 1.39 -12.47 -34.08
CA ALA A 168 0.39 -11.53 -33.57
C ALA A 168 0.65 -11.17 -32.10
N PHE A 169 0.85 -12.17 -31.25
CA PHE A 169 1.22 -11.98 -29.84
C PHE A 169 2.58 -11.27 -29.69
N GLY A 170 3.59 -11.71 -30.44
CA GLY A 170 4.94 -11.14 -30.42
C GLY A 170 4.99 -9.70 -30.92
N THR A 171 4.19 -9.36 -31.93
CA THR A 171 4.03 -7.98 -32.42
C THR A 171 3.46 -7.10 -31.33
N TYR A 172 2.41 -7.55 -30.63
CA TYR A 172 1.81 -6.80 -29.52
C TYR A 172 2.83 -6.54 -28.41
N LEU A 173 3.49 -7.59 -27.92
CA LEU A 173 4.45 -7.48 -26.81
C LEU A 173 5.67 -6.60 -27.19
N LEU A 174 6.28 -6.85 -28.36
CA LEU A 174 7.42 -6.06 -28.82
C LEU A 174 7.04 -4.62 -29.16
N SER A 175 5.81 -4.34 -29.61
CA SER A 175 5.40 -2.96 -29.89
C SER A 175 5.33 -2.13 -28.62
N SER A 176 4.93 -2.74 -27.49
CA SER A 176 4.96 -2.07 -26.19
C SER A 176 6.39 -1.73 -25.77
N VAL A 177 7.32 -2.70 -25.91
CA VAL A 177 8.73 -2.52 -25.54
C VAL A 177 9.47 -1.55 -26.47
N LEU A 178 9.24 -1.65 -27.78
CA LEU A 178 9.85 -0.73 -28.75
C LEU A 178 9.20 0.65 -28.73
N GLY A 179 7.98 0.77 -28.20
CA GLY A 179 7.31 2.06 -28.00
C GLY A 179 7.97 2.93 -26.93
N THR A 180 8.67 2.32 -25.97
CA THR A 180 9.42 3.01 -24.90
C THR A 180 10.90 3.20 -25.23
N PHE A 181 11.32 2.90 -26.46
CA PHE A 181 12.72 3.01 -26.87
C PHE A 181 13.17 4.49 -26.88
N PRO A 182 14.31 4.86 -26.26
CA PRO A 182 14.78 6.24 -26.20
C PRO A 182 14.89 6.87 -27.60
N ARG A 183 14.29 8.03 -27.78
CA ARG A 183 14.25 8.70 -29.09
C ARG A 183 15.61 9.28 -29.46
N GLU A 184 16.37 9.66 -28.46
CA GLU A 184 17.69 10.28 -28.50
C GLU A 184 18.68 9.33 -29.20
N ILE A 185 18.63 8.02 -28.89
CA ILE A 185 19.47 7.00 -29.54
C ILE A 185 19.11 6.85 -31.03
N LEU A 186 17.81 6.90 -31.35
CA LEU A 186 17.33 6.77 -32.73
C LEU A 186 17.62 8.03 -33.55
N GLU A 187 17.62 9.20 -32.92
CA GLU A 187 17.96 10.49 -33.53
C GLU A 187 19.47 10.64 -33.72
N ALA A 188 20.29 10.25 -32.75
CA ALA A 188 21.74 10.20 -32.89
C ALA A 188 22.16 9.31 -34.08
N ALA A 189 21.58 8.11 -34.19
CA ALA A 189 21.85 7.22 -35.32
C ALA A 189 21.43 7.84 -36.67
N ARG A 190 20.35 8.63 -36.71
CA ARG A 190 19.91 9.34 -37.93
C ARG A 190 20.80 10.53 -38.27
N ILE A 191 21.33 11.24 -37.27
CA ILE A 191 22.30 12.33 -37.43
C ILE A 191 23.61 11.78 -38.03
N ASP A 192 24.03 10.58 -37.61
CA ASP A 192 25.16 9.84 -38.19
C ASP A 192 24.87 9.25 -39.59
N GLY A 193 23.71 9.56 -40.18
CA GLY A 193 23.32 9.17 -41.53
C GLY A 193 22.71 7.77 -41.66
N ALA A 194 22.32 7.12 -40.56
CA ALA A 194 21.70 5.79 -40.64
C ALA A 194 20.24 5.87 -41.15
N ASN A 195 19.94 5.08 -42.18
CA ASN A 195 18.58 4.89 -42.68
C ASN A 195 17.76 3.96 -41.77
N ARG A 196 16.42 3.93 -41.94
CA ARG A 196 15.51 3.16 -41.05
C ARG A 196 15.85 1.66 -40.96
N TRP A 197 16.32 1.06 -42.04
CA TRP A 197 16.75 -0.34 -42.05
C TRP A 197 18.06 -0.55 -41.28
N GLN A 198 19.00 0.39 -41.39
CA GLN A 198 20.24 0.40 -40.60
C GLN A 198 19.96 0.60 -39.12
N VAL A 199 19.03 1.50 -38.75
CA VAL A 199 18.61 1.72 -37.37
C VAL A 199 17.98 0.45 -36.77
N LEU A 200 17.10 -0.22 -37.50
CA LEU A 200 16.51 -1.48 -37.05
C LEU A 200 17.59 -2.53 -36.74
N TRP A 201 18.47 -2.82 -37.71
CA TRP A 201 19.38 -3.96 -37.59
C TRP A 201 20.66 -3.67 -36.80
N ARG A 202 21.14 -2.41 -36.76
CA ARG A 202 22.38 -2.04 -36.08
C ARG A 202 22.18 -1.41 -34.71
N VAL A 203 20.97 -0.96 -34.38
CA VAL A 203 20.67 -0.28 -33.10
C VAL A 203 19.59 -1.02 -32.33
N VAL A 204 18.39 -1.14 -32.91
CA VAL A 204 17.22 -1.68 -32.20
C VAL A 204 17.37 -3.18 -31.90
N VAL A 205 17.71 -4.00 -32.90
CA VAL A 205 17.87 -5.45 -32.72
C VAL A 205 18.96 -5.81 -31.70
N PRO A 206 20.16 -5.21 -31.73
CA PRO A 206 21.19 -5.48 -30.71
C PRO A 206 20.76 -5.13 -29.29
N ILE A 207 20.09 -3.98 -29.09
CA ILE A 207 19.63 -3.53 -27.77
C ILE A 207 18.49 -4.41 -27.26
N SER A 208 17.55 -4.79 -28.13
CA SER A 208 16.42 -5.67 -27.78
C SER A 208 16.78 -7.16 -27.75
N ARG A 209 18.06 -7.54 -27.95
CA ARG A 209 18.50 -8.93 -28.01
C ARG A 209 18.05 -9.78 -26.80
N PRO A 210 18.08 -9.30 -25.54
CA PRO A 210 17.59 -10.07 -24.40
C PRO A 210 16.09 -10.42 -24.56
N THR A 211 15.26 -9.43 -24.86
CA THR A 211 13.81 -9.59 -25.07
C THR A 211 13.50 -10.51 -26.25
N LEU A 212 14.20 -10.35 -27.36
CA LEU A 212 14.04 -11.22 -28.54
C LEU A 212 14.44 -12.66 -28.25
N THR A 213 15.46 -12.87 -27.42
CA THR A 213 15.88 -14.21 -27.02
C THR A 213 14.83 -14.88 -26.15
N VAL A 214 14.22 -14.14 -25.20
CA VAL A 214 13.11 -14.65 -24.39
C VAL A 214 11.93 -15.05 -25.28
N LEU A 215 11.55 -14.20 -26.24
CA LEU A 215 10.47 -14.51 -27.18
C LEU A 215 10.77 -15.73 -28.05
N LEU A 216 12.01 -15.86 -28.54
CA LEU A 216 12.44 -17.02 -29.32
C LEU A 216 12.28 -18.32 -28.53
N ILE A 217 12.72 -18.33 -27.27
CA ILE A 217 12.60 -19.48 -26.37
C ILE A 217 11.13 -19.80 -26.10
N PHE A 218 10.35 -18.77 -25.77
CA PHE A 218 8.94 -18.90 -25.46
C PHE A 218 8.14 -19.49 -26.64
N PHE A 219 8.35 -18.96 -27.85
CA PHE A 219 7.72 -19.46 -29.08
C PHE A 219 8.15 -20.86 -29.45
N PHE A 220 9.42 -21.21 -29.22
CA PHE A 220 9.89 -22.57 -29.41
C PHE A 220 9.17 -23.54 -28.47
N ILE A 221 9.13 -23.26 -27.16
CA ILE A 221 8.50 -24.11 -26.16
C ILE A 221 6.99 -24.21 -26.37
N TRP A 222 6.33 -23.09 -26.69
CA TRP A 222 4.90 -23.07 -27.00
C TRP A 222 4.61 -24.00 -28.18
N THR A 223 5.28 -23.81 -29.32
CA THR A 223 5.07 -24.66 -30.51
C THR A 223 5.41 -26.12 -30.24
N TRP A 224 6.46 -26.36 -29.45
CA TRP A 224 6.91 -27.71 -29.10
C TRP A 224 5.86 -28.48 -28.31
N ASN A 225 5.19 -27.81 -27.36
CA ASN A 225 4.21 -28.43 -26.48
C ASN A 225 2.83 -28.58 -27.12
N GLU A 226 2.62 -27.99 -28.30
CA GLU A 226 1.28 -27.95 -28.87
C GLU A 226 0.87 -29.27 -29.51
N PHE A 227 -0.32 -29.75 -29.12
CA PHE A 227 -0.83 -31.06 -29.46
C PHE A 227 -2.03 -31.00 -30.39
N PHE A 228 -2.99 -30.10 -30.14
CA PHE A 228 -4.32 -30.17 -30.71
C PHE A 228 -4.34 -29.82 -32.20
N ILE A 229 -3.72 -28.70 -32.59
CA ILE A 229 -3.69 -28.29 -34.01
C ILE A 229 -2.84 -29.26 -34.85
N PRO A 230 -1.63 -29.67 -34.42
CA PRO A 230 -0.86 -30.69 -35.13
C PRO A 230 -1.60 -32.03 -35.26
N LEU A 231 -2.38 -32.45 -34.26
CA LEU A 231 -3.17 -33.69 -34.33
C LEU A 231 -4.18 -33.67 -35.49
N VAL A 232 -4.83 -32.53 -35.72
CA VAL A 232 -5.83 -32.38 -36.79
C VAL A 232 -5.18 -32.10 -38.15
N MET A 233 -4.06 -31.37 -38.16
CA MET A 233 -3.44 -30.90 -39.40
C MET A 233 -2.37 -31.86 -39.97
N LEU A 234 -1.77 -32.71 -39.16
CA LEU A 234 -0.68 -33.64 -39.54
C LEU A 234 -1.15 -35.08 -39.32
N ILE A 235 -2.08 -35.53 -40.15
CA ILE A 235 -2.71 -36.85 -40.00
C ILE A 235 -1.78 -37.99 -40.43
N SER A 236 -0.89 -37.76 -41.39
CA SER A 236 0.06 -38.78 -41.86
C SER A 236 1.16 -39.02 -40.85
N ASN A 237 1.53 -40.30 -40.69
CA ASN A 237 2.61 -40.69 -39.81
C ASN A 237 3.94 -40.00 -40.17
N GLU A 238 4.22 -39.69 -41.43
CA GLU A 238 5.49 -39.06 -41.82
C GLU A 238 5.64 -37.61 -41.33
N ASN A 239 4.53 -36.92 -41.07
CA ASN A 239 4.51 -35.48 -40.77
C ASN A 239 4.24 -35.13 -39.30
N GLN A 240 3.78 -36.08 -38.47
CA GLN A 240 3.46 -35.81 -37.06
C GLN A 240 4.66 -35.31 -36.25
N THR A 241 4.35 -34.54 -35.20
CA THR A 241 5.27 -34.07 -34.16
C THR A 241 5.32 -35.03 -32.98
N VAL A 242 6.32 -34.85 -32.10
CA VAL A 242 6.50 -35.63 -30.88
C VAL A 242 5.24 -35.64 -29.98
N PRO A 243 4.59 -34.51 -29.64
CA PRO A 243 3.36 -34.55 -28.83
C PRO A 243 2.25 -35.38 -29.47
N VAL A 244 2.07 -35.27 -30.78
CA VAL A 244 1.02 -36.02 -31.51
C VAL A 244 1.30 -37.52 -31.49
N ALA A 245 2.55 -37.91 -31.76
CA ALA A 245 2.95 -39.31 -31.73
C ALA A 245 2.73 -39.92 -30.33
N LEU A 246 3.06 -39.17 -29.27
CA LEU A 246 2.84 -39.59 -27.88
C LEU A 246 1.34 -39.74 -27.53
N GLY A 247 0.50 -38.78 -27.95
CA GLY A 247 -0.93 -38.82 -27.65
C GLY A 247 -1.72 -39.88 -28.44
N VAL A 248 -1.38 -40.11 -29.72
CA VAL A 248 -2.06 -41.13 -30.56
C VAL A 248 -1.77 -42.55 -30.05
N LEU A 249 -0.58 -42.79 -29.49
CA LEU A 249 -0.22 -44.08 -28.92
C LEU A 249 -0.93 -44.40 -27.61
N GLN A 250 -1.18 -43.41 -26.76
CA GLN A 250 -1.94 -43.59 -25.52
C GLN A 250 -3.39 -44.04 -25.77
N GLY A 251 -3.97 -43.69 -26.93
CA GLY A 251 -5.30 -44.15 -27.35
C GLY A 251 -5.38 -45.61 -27.82
N GLN A 252 -4.24 -46.25 -28.10
CA GLN A 252 -4.19 -47.67 -28.47
C GLN A 252 -4.15 -48.52 -27.18
N ARG A 253 -5.22 -49.28 -26.90
CA ARG A 253 -5.47 -50.11 -25.69
C ARG A 253 -4.40 -51.16 -25.29
N LEU A 254 -3.20 -51.15 -25.86
CA LEU A 254 -2.18 -52.20 -25.73
C LEU A 254 -0.77 -51.67 -25.34
N MET A 255 -0.61 -50.41 -24.92
CA MET A 255 0.69 -49.94 -24.40
C MET A 255 0.87 -50.37 -22.95
N ASP A 256 1.93 -51.11 -22.66
CA ASP A 256 2.33 -51.40 -21.28
C ASP A 256 2.86 -50.13 -20.58
N ALA A 257 2.86 -50.16 -19.24
CA ALA A 257 3.22 -49.00 -18.42
C ALA A 257 4.69 -48.58 -18.58
N THR A 258 5.57 -49.53 -18.89
CA THR A 258 6.99 -49.32 -19.16
C THR A 258 7.21 -48.57 -20.46
N THR A 259 6.50 -48.93 -21.53
CA THR A 259 6.54 -48.23 -22.83
C THR A 259 5.90 -46.86 -22.73
N SER A 260 4.83 -46.72 -21.93
CA SER A 260 4.21 -45.42 -21.66
C SER A 260 5.17 -44.47 -20.93
N SER A 261 5.92 -44.98 -19.95
CA SER A 261 6.94 -44.22 -19.22
C SER A 261 8.15 -43.89 -20.10
N ALA A 262 8.60 -44.80 -20.96
CA ALA A 262 9.62 -44.53 -21.98
C ALA A 262 9.20 -43.42 -22.94
N SER A 263 7.93 -43.42 -23.37
CA SER A 263 7.36 -42.39 -24.24
C SER A 263 7.33 -41.01 -23.58
N ALA A 264 6.91 -40.94 -22.31
CA ALA A 264 6.87 -39.69 -21.53
C ALA A 264 8.29 -39.14 -21.29
N LEU A 265 9.25 -40.02 -20.98
CA LEU A 265 10.65 -39.64 -20.81
C LEU A 265 11.22 -39.01 -22.09
N LEU A 266 11.00 -39.65 -23.24
CA LEU A 266 11.48 -39.15 -24.53
C LEU A 266 10.80 -37.83 -24.95
N GLY A 267 9.56 -37.58 -24.53
CA GLY A 267 8.86 -36.32 -24.74
C GLY A 267 9.40 -35.15 -23.90
N ILE A 268 9.80 -35.42 -22.66
CA ILE A 268 10.25 -34.40 -21.69
C ILE A 268 11.71 -33.98 -21.91
N VAL A 269 12.58 -34.93 -22.26
CA VAL A 269 14.04 -34.70 -22.34
C VAL A 269 14.42 -33.52 -23.26
N PRO A 270 13.89 -33.39 -24.50
CA PRO A 270 14.26 -32.26 -25.35
C PRO A 270 13.84 -30.89 -24.79
N ALA A 271 12.68 -30.81 -24.12
CA ALA A 271 12.20 -29.58 -23.50
C ALA A 271 13.09 -29.18 -22.30
N VAL A 272 13.51 -30.15 -21.49
CA VAL A 272 14.44 -29.93 -20.36
C VAL A 272 15.82 -29.52 -20.86
N VAL A 273 16.36 -30.18 -21.89
CA VAL A 273 17.66 -29.80 -22.48
C VAL A 273 17.60 -28.38 -23.01
N PHE A 274 16.54 -28.01 -23.73
CA PHE A 274 16.34 -26.64 -24.21
C PHE A 274 16.26 -25.64 -23.06
N PHE A 275 15.48 -25.92 -22.01
CA PHE A 275 15.40 -25.07 -20.82
C PHE A 275 16.77 -24.87 -20.15
N LEU A 276 17.56 -25.94 -19.95
CA LEU A 276 18.86 -25.88 -19.30
C LEU A 276 19.88 -25.03 -20.06
N PHE A 277 19.85 -25.05 -21.41
CA PHE A 277 20.70 -24.22 -22.25
C PHE A 277 20.36 -22.73 -22.14
N PHE A 278 19.09 -22.39 -21.92
CA PHE A 278 18.62 -21.00 -21.97
C PHE A 278 18.18 -20.40 -20.61
N GLN A 279 18.21 -21.17 -19.52
CA GLN A 279 17.78 -20.75 -18.17
C GLN A 279 18.47 -19.47 -17.68
N ARG A 280 19.78 -19.32 -17.94
CA ARG A 280 20.56 -18.16 -17.49
C ARG A 280 20.12 -16.86 -18.16
N THR A 281 19.55 -16.97 -19.36
CA THR A 281 19.01 -15.84 -20.11
C THR A 281 17.61 -15.49 -19.66
N LEU A 282 16.79 -16.49 -19.31
CA LEU A 282 15.46 -16.30 -18.72
C LEU A 282 15.54 -15.50 -17.40
N THR A 283 16.50 -15.80 -16.52
CA THR A 283 16.65 -15.08 -15.25
C THR A 283 17.03 -13.60 -15.43
N ARG A 284 17.81 -13.29 -16.47
CA ARG A 284 18.21 -11.91 -16.81
C ARG A 284 17.10 -11.12 -17.50
N GLY A 285 16.23 -11.79 -18.27
CA GLY A 285 15.13 -11.15 -18.99
C GLY A 285 13.99 -10.71 -18.07
N VAL A 286 13.69 -11.47 -17.02
CA VAL A 286 12.61 -11.16 -16.06
C VAL A 286 12.94 -9.96 -15.18
N THR A 287 14.22 -9.71 -14.88
CA THR A 287 14.67 -8.56 -14.07
C THR A 287 14.59 -7.21 -14.78
N VAL A 288 14.37 -7.16 -16.10
CA VAL A 288 14.33 -5.91 -16.90
C VAL A 288 12.89 -5.41 -17.12
N CYS A 289 11.88 -6.21 -16.77
CA CYS A 289 10.46 -5.85 -16.97
C CYS A 289 9.79 -5.19 -15.74
N GLY A 290 10.52 -4.98 -14.64
CA GLY A 290 10.05 -4.17 -13.51
C GLY A 290 10.52 -2.72 -13.68
N GLY A 291 9.66 -1.75 -13.35
CA GLY A 291 9.95 -0.31 -13.43
C GLY A 291 11.26 0.08 -12.73
N ASP A 292 11.79 1.24 -13.12
CA ASP A 292 13.11 1.79 -12.81
C ASP A 292 13.43 1.85 -11.29
N GLN A 293 13.72 0.69 -10.67
CA GLN A 293 14.25 0.65 -9.32
C GLN A 293 15.70 1.13 -9.34
N VAL A 294 15.94 2.33 -8.79
CA VAL A 294 17.27 2.95 -8.74
C VAL A 294 18.05 2.41 -7.55
N LYS A 295 18.54 1.17 -7.70
CA LYS A 295 19.59 0.62 -6.83
C LYS A 295 20.94 1.08 -7.33
N PHE A 296 21.78 1.60 -6.44
CA PHE A 296 23.12 2.07 -6.78
C PHE A 296 24.20 1.02 -6.45
N GLY A 297 23.99 0.21 -5.42
CA GLY A 297 24.91 -0.83 -4.96
C GLY A 297 24.71 -2.21 -5.61
N ASP A 298 25.82 -2.92 -5.84
CA ASP A 298 25.91 -4.36 -6.08
C ASP A 298 26.73 -4.98 -4.93
N GLY A 299 26.05 -5.23 -3.81
CA GLY A 299 26.71 -5.50 -2.54
C GLY A 299 27.52 -4.30 -2.05
N TYR A 300 28.81 -4.51 -1.73
CA TYR A 300 29.71 -3.45 -1.26
C TYR A 300 30.31 -2.59 -2.39
N ARG A 301 30.05 -2.95 -3.65
CA ARG A 301 30.54 -2.24 -4.84
C ARG A 301 29.41 -1.42 -5.44
N MET A 302 29.76 -0.39 -6.21
CA MET A 302 28.78 0.31 -7.06
C MET A 302 28.37 -0.60 -8.23
N ARG A 303 27.12 -0.49 -8.66
CA ARG A 303 26.63 -1.14 -9.88
C ARG A 303 27.33 -0.56 -11.11
N PRO A 304 27.53 -1.37 -12.16
CA PRO A 304 27.97 -0.84 -13.45
C PRO A 304 27.00 0.24 -13.95
N GLY A 305 27.55 1.34 -14.46
CA GLY A 305 26.78 2.47 -14.98
C GLY A 305 26.47 3.58 -13.98
N PHE A 306 26.99 3.50 -12.76
CA PHE A 306 26.87 4.54 -11.75
C PHE A 306 28.22 4.85 -11.10
N GLU A 307 28.53 6.15 -11.00
CA GLU A 307 29.66 6.68 -10.24
C GLU A 307 29.14 7.50 -9.07
N ALA A 308 29.76 7.36 -7.89
CA ALA A 308 29.34 8.07 -6.68
C ALA A 308 30.49 8.84 -6.06
N ASP A 309 30.26 10.14 -5.84
CA ASP A 309 31.16 11.04 -5.13
C ASP A 309 30.63 11.26 -3.70
N HIS A 310 31.47 10.96 -2.70
CA HIS A 310 31.11 11.05 -1.28
C HIS A 310 31.93 12.14 -0.60
N PRO A 311 31.36 12.95 0.32
CA PRO A 311 32.15 13.88 1.12
C PRO A 311 33.16 13.13 2.00
N VAL A 312 34.39 13.64 2.07
CA VAL A 312 35.52 12.96 2.75
C VAL A 312 35.94 13.66 4.03
N GLU A 313 35.94 15.00 4.03
CA GLU A 313 36.35 15.83 5.16
C GLU A 313 35.65 17.20 5.11
N VAL A 314 35.71 17.95 6.21
CA VAL A 314 35.20 19.33 6.28
C VAL A 314 36.33 20.27 5.88
N LEU A 315 36.15 21.02 4.79
CA LEU A 315 37.10 22.03 4.35
C LEU A 315 36.86 23.36 5.05
N ASP A 316 35.61 23.81 5.09
CA ASP A 316 35.23 25.10 5.64
C ASP A 316 33.80 25.09 6.22
N LEU A 317 33.51 26.08 7.06
CA LEU A 317 32.22 26.29 7.71
C LEU A 317 31.78 27.74 7.54
N ALA A 318 30.50 27.94 7.24
CA ALA A 318 29.87 29.25 7.35
C ALA A 318 28.74 29.18 8.38
N VAL A 319 28.79 30.06 9.39
CA VAL A 319 27.79 30.15 10.45
C VAL A 319 26.97 31.42 10.24
N ALA A 320 25.65 31.27 10.30
CA ALA A 320 24.70 32.37 10.36
C ALA A 320 23.72 32.12 11.53
N PRO A 321 22.92 33.12 11.95
CA PRO A 321 21.93 32.90 13.00
C PRO A 321 21.04 31.68 12.66
N GLY A 322 20.90 30.76 13.61
CA GLY A 322 20.10 29.54 13.48
C GLY A 322 20.52 28.54 12.39
N SER A 323 21.68 28.72 11.75
CA SER A 323 22.10 27.88 10.62
C SER A 323 23.60 27.65 10.52
N LEU A 324 23.96 26.47 10.03
CA LEU A 324 25.34 26.04 9.83
C LEU A 324 25.48 25.47 8.42
N THR A 325 26.39 26.02 7.63
CA THR A 325 26.76 25.49 6.31
C THR A 325 28.13 24.85 6.38
N VAL A 326 28.25 23.62 5.88
CA VAL A 326 29.49 22.85 5.82
C VAL A 326 29.89 22.64 4.36
N TYR A 327 31.13 22.99 4.02
CA TYR A 327 31.71 22.73 2.70
C TYR A 327 32.62 21.51 2.79
N ALA A 328 32.26 20.44 2.08
CA ALA A 328 32.91 19.14 2.20
C ALA A 328 33.34 18.58 0.83
N PRO A 329 34.64 18.63 0.47
CA PRO A 329 35.13 18.06 -0.78
C PRO A 329 34.95 16.54 -0.81
N THR A 330 34.78 15.99 -2.02
CA THR A 330 34.66 14.54 -2.22
C THR A 330 36.00 13.82 -2.41
N ARG A 331 37.10 14.58 -2.25
CA ARG A 331 38.47 14.09 -2.20
C ARG A 331 39.21 14.73 -1.03
N ARG A 332 40.20 14.01 -0.49
CA ARG A 332 41.05 14.49 0.59
C ARG A 332 42.02 15.57 0.07
N ILE A 333 42.12 16.69 0.79
CA ILE A 333 42.97 17.84 0.49
C ILE A 333 44.22 17.74 1.37
N LEU A 334 45.34 17.34 0.78
CA LEU A 334 46.63 17.21 1.49
C LEU A 334 47.51 18.44 1.31
N HIS A 335 47.40 19.09 0.15
CA HIS A 335 48.11 20.32 -0.17
C HIS A 335 47.28 21.21 -1.09
N ARG A 336 47.67 22.49 -1.22
CA ARG A 336 46.90 23.48 -2.00
C ARG A 336 46.65 23.09 -3.47
N ALA A 337 47.50 22.26 -4.07
CA ALA A 337 47.30 21.82 -5.45
C ALA A 337 46.07 20.89 -5.59
N ASP A 338 45.64 20.23 -4.51
CA ASP A 338 44.43 19.39 -4.52
C ASP A 338 43.15 20.23 -4.59
N LEU A 339 43.22 21.55 -4.36
CA LEU A 339 42.07 22.46 -4.48
C LEU A 339 41.71 22.78 -5.95
N HIS A 340 42.52 22.30 -6.91
CA HIS A 340 42.27 22.45 -8.34
C HIS A 340 41.87 21.09 -8.93
N ASP A 341 40.82 21.04 -9.75
CA ASP A 341 40.25 19.79 -10.32
C ASP A 341 39.93 18.70 -9.26
N SER A 342 39.55 19.11 -8.05
CA SER A 342 39.20 18.23 -6.92
C SER A 342 37.93 17.40 -7.12
N GLY A 343 37.12 17.72 -8.12
CA GLY A 343 35.78 17.16 -8.29
C GLY A 343 34.73 17.90 -7.45
N PRO A 344 33.59 17.25 -7.16
CA PRO A 344 32.50 17.87 -6.42
C PRO A 344 32.87 18.36 -5.02
N VAL A 345 32.20 19.42 -4.57
CA VAL A 345 32.18 19.86 -3.18
C VAL A 345 30.74 19.83 -2.71
N VAL A 346 30.46 19.05 -1.66
CA VAL A 346 29.15 19.01 -1.02
C VAL A 346 28.96 20.29 -0.23
N THR A 347 27.90 21.03 -0.51
CA THR A 347 27.41 22.11 0.36
C THR A 347 26.28 21.55 1.21
N LEU A 348 26.57 21.31 2.49
CA LEU A 348 25.62 20.79 3.47
C LEU A 348 25.07 21.95 4.30
N GLY A 349 23.82 22.33 4.07
CA GLY A 349 23.09 23.31 4.88
C GLY A 349 22.36 22.61 6.04
N LEU A 350 22.51 23.14 7.24
CA LEU A 350 21.84 22.70 8.45
C LEU A 350 21.04 23.87 9.04
N SER A 351 19.76 23.65 9.31
CA SER A 351 18.83 24.64 9.84
C SER A 351 17.83 24.00 10.81
N ALA A 352 17.05 24.81 11.51
CA ALA A 352 16.02 24.34 12.42
C ALA A 352 14.70 25.08 12.19
N PRO A 353 13.73 24.48 11.47
CA PRO A 353 12.45 25.14 11.19
C PRO A 353 11.53 25.21 12.42
N MET A 354 11.75 24.36 13.42
CA MET A 354 11.03 24.35 14.70
C MET A 354 11.85 23.59 15.76
N PRO A 355 11.57 23.75 17.07
CA PRO A 355 12.24 22.96 18.11
C PRO A 355 12.16 21.45 17.86
N ASP A 356 13.27 20.74 18.11
CA ASP A 356 13.42 19.29 17.90
C ASP A 356 13.33 18.82 16.44
N VAL A 357 13.39 19.74 15.48
CA VAL A 357 13.43 19.45 14.05
C VAL A 357 14.67 20.10 13.44
N VAL A 358 15.48 19.30 12.76
CA VAL A 358 16.67 19.76 12.05
C VAL A 358 16.51 19.49 10.56
N GLY A 359 16.56 20.56 9.77
CA GLY A 359 16.62 20.51 8.31
C GLY A 359 18.05 20.27 7.82
N VAL A 360 18.17 19.44 6.80
CA VAL A 360 19.43 19.06 6.15
C VAL A 360 19.25 19.25 4.66
N THR A 361 20.05 20.12 4.06
CA THR A 361 20.10 20.34 2.61
C THR A 361 21.46 19.91 2.08
N ILE A 362 21.49 19.00 1.12
CA ILE A 362 22.70 18.52 0.45
C ILE A 362 22.67 19.06 -0.97
N THR A 363 23.61 19.94 -1.33
CA THR A 363 23.64 20.59 -2.65
C THR A 363 24.96 20.34 -3.38
N HIS A 364 24.85 19.95 -4.65
CA HIS A 364 25.96 19.88 -5.60
C HIS A 364 26.03 21.19 -6.42
N PHE A 365 25.31 21.27 -7.55
CA PHE A 365 25.21 22.47 -8.35
C PHE A 365 24.01 23.33 -7.92
N ALA A 366 24.28 24.50 -7.37
CA ALA A 366 23.25 25.47 -6.97
C ALA A 366 22.68 26.31 -8.14
N GLY A 367 23.08 26.02 -9.37
CA GLY A 367 22.67 26.77 -10.57
C GLY A 367 21.34 26.34 -11.19
N GLU A 368 20.74 25.25 -10.71
CA GLU A 368 19.41 24.82 -11.17
C GLU A 368 18.37 25.87 -10.78
N VAL A 369 17.55 26.28 -11.76
CA VAL A 369 16.43 27.18 -11.50
C VAL A 369 15.39 26.41 -10.72
N PRO A 370 15.08 26.78 -9.46
CA PRO A 370 14.12 26.03 -8.68
C PRO A 370 12.73 26.24 -9.26
N ARG A 371 12.12 25.16 -9.78
CA ARG A 371 10.74 25.16 -10.24
C ARG A 371 9.87 24.53 -9.14
N GLY A 372 8.71 25.13 -8.87
CA GLY A 372 7.73 24.56 -7.95
C GLY A 372 7.12 23.27 -8.51
N PRO A 373 6.24 22.59 -7.76
CA PRO A 373 5.74 22.98 -6.45
C PRO A 373 6.69 22.60 -5.30
N ARG A 374 6.42 23.12 -4.10
CA ARG A 374 7.07 22.73 -2.84
C ARG A 374 6.01 22.44 -1.79
N PHE A 375 6.32 21.58 -0.83
CA PHE A 375 5.43 21.39 0.32
C PHE A 375 5.30 22.70 1.12
N GLU A 376 4.07 22.99 1.56
CA GLU A 376 3.80 24.09 2.48
C GLU A 376 4.16 23.65 3.91
N LEU A 377 5.18 24.29 4.49
CA LEU A 377 5.68 23.99 5.84
C LEU A 377 5.38 25.15 6.80
N ASP A 378 4.83 24.81 7.96
CA ASP A 378 4.58 25.73 9.07
C ASP A 378 5.84 25.75 9.97
N THR A 379 6.65 26.79 9.85
CA THR A 379 7.87 26.98 10.65
C THR A 379 7.62 27.86 11.87
N ASP A 380 8.41 27.67 12.92
CA ASP A 380 8.39 28.49 14.13
C ASP A 380 9.52 29.51 14.05
N SER A 381 9.17 30.80 13.91
CA SER A 381 10.16 31.88 13.82
C SER A 381 11.02 32.02 15.08
N SER A 382 10.57 31.52 16.24
CA SER A 382 11.37 31.51 17.48
C SER A 382 12.44 30.40 17.48
N ALA A 383 12.34 29.43 16.58
CA ALA A 383 13.30 28.32 16.49
C ALA A 383 14.70 28.83 16.14
N GLU A 384 14.82 29.81 15.24
CA GLU A 384 16.11 30.42 14.88
C GLU A 384 16.80 31.06 16.10
N GLU A 385 16.04 31.72 16.97
CA GLU A 385 16.55 32.37 18.18
C GLU A 385 16.99 31.37 19.26
N SER A 386 16.33 30.20 19.31
CA SER A 386 16.63 29.13 20.26
C SER A 386 17.69 28.12 19.78
N THR A 387 18.11 28.23 18.51
CA THR A 387 19.07 27.30 17.91
C THR A 387 20.49 27.69 18.24
N GLU A 388 21.22 26.76 18.86
CA GLU A 388 22.61 26.97 19.25
C GLU A 388 23.55 26.32 18.23
N VAL A 389 24.52 27.11 17.74
CA VAL A 389 25.59 26.62 16.88
C VAL A 389 26.92 26.75 17.63
N TRP A 390 27.66 25.65 17.70
CA TRP A 390 28.99 25.60 18.32
C TRP A 390 29.93 24.75 17.46
N TYR A 391 31.20 25.12 17.39
CA TYR A 391 32.21 24.32 16.69
C TYR A 391 33.59 24.49 17.33
N ASP A 392 34.41 23.45 17.21
CA ASP A 392 35.83 23.43 17.57
C ASP A 392 36.64 22.74 16.45
N ASP A 393 37.92 22.46 16.67
CA ASP A 393 38.78 21.84 15.64
C ASP A 393 38.35 20.41 15.27
N GLU A 394 37.57 19.72 16.10
CA GLU A 394 37.18 18.32 15.89
C GLU A 394 35.74 18.18 15.39
N THR A 395 34.84 19.11 15.73
CA THR A 395 33.40 18.98 15.49
C THR A 395 32.70 20.31 15.25
N ALA A 396 31.60 20.26 14.49
CA ALA A 396 30.63 21.35 14.37
C ALA A 396 29.24 20.82 14.76
N VAL A 397 28.49 21.59 15.54
CA VAL A 397 27.21 21.16 16.13
C VAL A 397 26.17 22.26 15.95
N LEU A 398 24.98 21.87 15.52
CA LEU A 398 23.76 22.68 15.58
C LEU A 398 22.75 21.96 16.48
N THR A 399 22.19 22.66 17.46
CA THR A 399 21.21 22.13 18.42
C THR A 399 19.91 22.91 18.35
N SER A 400 18.79 22.20 18.15
CA SER A 400 17.42 22.72 18.19
C SER A 400 16.60 21.91 19.19
N GLY A 401 16.20 22.55 20.30
CA GLY A 401 15.58 21.85 21.41
C GLY A 401 16.50 20.77 21.99
N ALA A 402 16.02 19.54 22.06
CA ALA A 402 16.78 18.36 22.49
C ALA A 402 17.53 17.67 21.34
N LEU A 403 17.27 18.02 20.07
CA LEU A 403 17.92 17.43 18.90
C LEU A 403 19.17 18.23 18.51
N SER A 404 20.31 17.53 18.39
CA SER A 404 21.53 18.08 17.83
C SER A 404 21.97 17.30 16.60
N VAL A 405 22.47 18.01 15.59
CA VAL A 405 23.24 17.45 14.48
C VAL A 405 24.72 17.79 14.69
N ARG A 406 25.59 16.78 14.62
CA ARG A 406 27.03 16.90 14.86
C ARG A 406 27.78 16.44 13.61
N VAL A 407 28.61 17.31 13.05
CA VAL A 407 29.45 17.04 11.89
C VAL A 407 30.90 16.89 12.35
N SER A 408 31.52 15.75 12.04
CA SER A 408 32.93 15.48 12.33
C SER A 408 33.83 16.30 11.41
N ARG A 409 34.77 17.06 11.99
CA ARG A 409 35.80 17.83 11.29
C ARG A 409 37.18 17.16 11.30
N GLY A 410 37.37 16.15 12.16
CA GLY A 410 38.61 15.36 12.27
C GLY A 410 38.77 14.30 11.17
N GLU A 411 39.54 13.24 11.44
CA GLU A 411 39.71 12.15 10.45
C GLU A 411 38.40 11.36 10.25
N GLY A 412 37.80 11.54 9.07
CA GLY A 412 36.67 10.76 8.58
C GLY A 412 35.34 11.51 8.63
N TRP A 413 34.70 11.62 7.47
CA TRP A 413 33.36 12.19 7.31
C TRP A 413 32.30 11.42 8.10
N ARG A 414 31.54 12.15 8.92
CA ARG A 414 30.39 11.63 9.66
C ARG A 414 29.46 12.77 10.09
N VAL A 415 28.16 12.53 9.97
CA VAL A 415 27.10 13.38 10.51
C VAL A 415 26.25 12.54 11.45
N ASP A 416 26.18 12.92 12.73
CA ASP A 416 25.43 12.22 13.77
C ASP A 416 24.24 13.07 14.24
N PHE A 417 23.07 12.45 14.30
CA PHE A 417 21.89 13.04 14.94
C PHE A 417 21.76 12.47 16.35
N THR A 418 21.79 13.34 17.34
CA THR A 418 21.79 12.96 18.75
C THR A 418 20.69 13.69 19.50
N ALA A 419 20.03 13.01 20.44
CA ALA A 419 19.15 13.65 21.40
C ALA A 419 19.32 12.99 22.77
N GLU A 420 19.21 13.79 23.83
CA GLU A 420 19.35 13.32 25.23
C GLU A 420 20.64 12.52 25.48
N GLY A 421 21.74 12.89 24.82
CA GLY A 421 23.04 12.21 24.94
C GLY A 421 23.15 10.87 24.20
N ARG A 422 22.14 10.45 23.45
CA ARG A 422 22.15 9.22 22.62
C ARG A 422 22.18 9.56 21.13
N THR A 423 22.97 8.83 20.35
CA THR A 423 22.88 8.85 18.88
C THR A 423 21.61 8.12 18.42
N LEU A 424 20.76 8.83 17.67
CA LEU A 424 19.53 8.32 17.10
C LEU A 424 19.81 7.64 15.76
N THR A 425 20.51 8.34 14.88
CA THR A 425 20.96 7.85 13.58
C THR A 425 22.19 8.64 13.11
N SER A 426 22.83 8.17 12.04
CA SER A 426 24.03 8.79 11.48
C SER A 426 24.06 8.63 9.97
N SER A 427 24.57 9.65 9.26
CA SER A 427 25.08 9.52 7.91
C SER A 427 26.61 9.34 7.97
N GLY A 428 27.08 8.16 7.55
CA GLY A 428 28.52 7.82 7.57
C GLY A 428 29.26 8.23 6.29
N ALA A 429 30.53 7.84 6.18
CA ALA A 429 31.42 8.16 5.04
C ALA A 429 30.92 7.67 3.65
N ARG A 430 29.95 6.76 3.59
CA ARG A 430 29.29 6.33 2.34
C ARG A 430 27.79 6.61 2.35
N GLY A 431 27.33 7.49 3.23
CA GLY A 431 25.95 7.88 3.41
C GLY A 431 25.53 8.84 2.30
N MET A 432 25.90 10.11 2.47
CA MET A 432 25.73 11.16 1.49
C MET A 432 26.52 10.86 0.20
N ALA A 433 25.89 11.09 -0.95
CA ALA A 433 26.53 10.94 -2.25
C ALA A 433 25.87 11.79 -3.32
N PHE A 434 26.68 12.25 -4.27
CA PHE A 434 26.23 12.58 -5.62
C PHE A 434 26.47 11.38 -6.51
N VAL A 435 25.42 10.88 -7.16
CA VAL A 435 25.50 9.72 -8.04
C VAL A 435 25.25 10.18 -9.47
N THR A 436 26.18 9.87 -10.36
CA THR A 436 26.06 10.15 -11.80
C THR A 436 25.88 8.83 -12.53
N ALA A 437 24.83 8.73 -13.34
CA ALA A 437 24.59 7.59 -14.21
C ALA A 437 25.25 7.79 -15.58
N ASP A 438 25.60 6.70 -16.27
CA ASP A 438 26.21 6.74 -17.61
C ASP A 438 25.31 7.42 -18.66
N ASP A 439 23.99 7.47 -18.43
CA ASP A 439 23.02 8.16 -19.27
C ASP A 439 22.96 9.68 -19.05
N GLY A 440 23.76 10.20 -18.12
CA GLY A 440 23.86 11.62 -17.78
C GLY A 440 22.91 12.08 -16.68
N ARG A 441 22.08 11.20 -16.11
CA ARG A 441 21.24 11.55 -14.96
C ARG A 441 22.07 11.71 -13.69
N HIS A 442 21.66 12.66 -12.86
CA HIS A 442 22.29 12.96 -11.58
C HIS A 442 21.30 12.70 -10.45
N TYR A 443 21.78 12.11 -9.36
CA TYR A 443 21.00 11.85 -8.18
C TYR A 443 21.72 12.38 -6.95
N VAL A 444 20.96 12.95 -6.01
CA VAL A 444 21.45 13.21 -4.66
C VAL A 444 20.84 12.17 -3.72
N ARG A 445 21.68 11.58 -2.89
CA ARG A 445 21.30 10.49 -2.00
C ARG A 445 21.87 10.71 -0.61
N ASP A 446 21.08 10.34 0.41
CA ASP A 446 21.62 10.07 1.74
C ASP A 446 21.20 8.67 2.22
N ARG A 447 21.90 8.20 3.26
CA ARG A 447 21.64 6.92 3.90
C ARG A 447 21.86 7.07 5.39
N LEU A 448 20.77 6.92 6.14
CA LEU A 448 20.74 7.06 7.59
C LEU A 448 20.76 5.68 8.25
N ASN A 449 21.69 5.48 9.18
CA ASN A 449 21.90 4.20 9.85
C ASN A 449 20.70 3.77 10.71
N LEU A 450 20.41 2.48 10.72
CA LEU A 450 19.47 1.81 11.62
C LEU A 450 20.25 1.03 12.68
N GLY A 451 19.85 1.21 13.94
CA GLY A 451 20.29 0.41 15.07
C GLY A 451 19.75 -1.01 15.05
N VAL A 452 20.25 -1.83 15.98
CA VAL A 452 19.78 -3.21 16.14
C VAL A 452 18.36 -3.21 16.69
N GLY A 453 17.41 -3.77 15.92
CA GLY A 453 16.00 -3.83 16.30
C GLY A 453 15.20 -2.58 15.92
N ASP A 454 15.82 -1.61 15.24
CA ASP A 454 15.11 -0.45 14.72
C ASP A 454 14.17 -0.88 13.60
N ALA A 455 12.90 -0.50 13.75
CA ALA A 455 11.83 -0.76 12.80
C ALA A 455 11.31 0.55 12.21
N VAL A 456 11.07 0.55 10.91
CA VAL A 456 10.64 1.71 10.12
C VAL A 456 9.16 1.58 9.75
N TYR A 457 8.40 2.66 9.87
CA TYR A 457 6.96 2.74 9.58
C TYR A 457 6.64 4.00 8.76
N GLY A 458 5.41 4.06 8.22
CA GLY A 458 4.91 5.20 7.47
C GLY A 458 5.07 5.03 5.96
N LEU A 459 5.61 6.06 5.31
CA LEU A 459 5.73 6.22 3.85
C LEU A 459 4.38 6.31 3.12
N GLY A 460 3.29 6.68 3.79
CA GLY A 460 1.95 6.77 3.22
C GLY A 460 1.10 5.51 3.41
N GLU A 461 0.03 5.38 2.62
CA GLU A 461 -0.90 4.24 2.69
C GLU A 461 -0.33 3.04 1.93
N ARG A 462 0.28 2.10 2.66
CA ARG A 462 0.93 0.91 2.07
C ARG A 462 0.25 -0.37 2.53
N PHE A 463 -0.02 -1.26 1.57
CA PHE A 463 -0.80 -2.48 1.79
C PHE A 463 0.05 -3.72 2.07
N GLY A 464 1.36 -3.66 1.81
CA GLY A 464 2.34 -4.68 2.22
C GLY A 464 2.58 -4.72 3.74
N PRO A 465 3.60 -5.44 4.22
CA PRO A 465 3.93 -5.49 5.64
C PRO A 465 4.06 -4.10 6.28
N LEU A 466 3.56 -3.96 7.52
CA LEU A 466 3.52 -2.67 8.22
C LEU A 466 4.94 -2.11 8.47
N VAL A 467 5.86 -2.98 8.93
CA VAL A 467 7.29 -2.66 9.07
C VAL A 467 7.95 -2.63 7.69
N LYS A 468 8.60 -1.52 7.36
CA LYS A 468 9.16 -1.24 6.03
C LYS A 468 10.56 -1.82 5.82
N ASN A 469 11.24 -2.30 6.87
CA ASN A 469 12.55 -2.94 6.75
C ASN A 469 12.50 -4.11 5.73
N GLY A 470 13.42 -4.08 4.76
CA GLY A 470 13.49 -5.00 3.64
C GLY A 470 12.71 -4.57 2.38
N GLN A 471 11.99 -3.44 2.42
CA GLN A 471 11.15 -2.97 1.30
C GLN A 471 11.84 -1.86 0.51
N VAL A 472 11.62 -1.87 -0.80
CA VAL A 472 11.83 -0.72 -1.70
C VAL A 472 10.51 0.01 -1.82
N VAL A 473 10.52 1.33 -1.64
CA VAL A 473 9.30 2.14 -1.62
C VAL A 473 9.51 3.39 -2.46
N ASP A 474 8.85 3.45 -3.60
CA ASP A 474 8.81 4.65 -4.43
C ASP A 474 7.65 5.56 -4.00
N ILE A 475 7.94 6.86 -3.91
CA ILE A 475 6.96 7.91 -3.62
C ILE A 475 6.40 8.41 -4.94
N TRP A 476 5.36 7.72 -5.41
CA TRP A 476 4.70 8.04 -6.67
C TRP A 476 3.24 7.57 -6.63
N ASN A 477 2.30 8.52 -6.76
CA ASN A 477 0.88 8.22 -6.69
C ASN A 477 0.46 7.36 -7.89
N ALA A 478 -0.23 6.27 -7.59
CA ALA A 478 -0.69 5.33 -8.59
C ALA A 478 -2.06 4.75 -8.24
N ASP A 479 -2.84 4.51 -9.28
CA ASP A 479 -4.14 3.86 -9.20
C ASP A 479 -3.98 2.38 -9.58
N ALA A 480 -3.91 1.52 -8.56
CA ALA A 480 -3.50 0.12 -8.67
C ALA A 480 -4.30 -0.87 -7.79
N GLY A 481 -5.43 -0.45 -7.22
CA GLY A 481 -6.09 -1.26 -6.18
C GLY A 481 -5.34 -1.22 -4.85
N THR A 482 -5.75 -2.06 -3.91
CA THR A 482 -5.07 -2.23 -2.62
C THR A 482 -4.17 -3.48 -2.54
N GLY A 483 -4.01 -4.20 -3.65
CA GLY A 483 -3.36 -5.52 -3.69
C GLY A 483 -1.94 -5.53 -4.27
N SER A 484 -1.26 -4.38 -4.31
CA SER A 484 0.10 -4.23 -4.87
C SER A 484 1.00 -3.38 -3.97
N GLU A 485 2.27 -3.22 -4.38
CA GLU A 485 3.24 -2.32 -3.75
C GLU A 485 2.95 -0.83 -3.98
N GLN A 486 2.15 -0.53 -5.00
CA GLN A 486 1.74 0.82 -5.37
C GLN A 486 0.73 1.40 -4.36
N ALA A 487 0.63 2.72 -4.33
CA ALA A 487 -0.23 3.43 -3.40
C ALA A 487 -0.88 4.65 -4.03
N TYR A 488 -2.13 4.92 -3.64
CA TYR A 488 -2.83 6.16 -4.01
C TYR A 488 -2.30 7.39 -3.25
N LYS A 489 -1.72 7.16 -2.07
CA LYS A 489 -1.37 8.18 -1.05
C LYS A 489 0.08 7.99 -0.62
N ASN A 490 1.02 8.55 -1.36
CA ASN A 490 2.43 8.47 -1.06
C ASN A 490 2.85 9.67 -0.21
N VAL A 491 3.58 9.43 0.88
CA VAL A 491 4.07 10.48 1.77
C VAL A 491 5.55 10.23 2.00
N PRO A 492 6.47 11.13 1.64
CA PRO A 492 7.92 10.93 1.81
C PRO A 492 8.36 11.13 3.27
N PHE A 493 7.62 10.55 4.22
CA PHE A 493 7.88 10.60 5.65
C PHE A 493 7.88 9.18 6.24
N TYR A 494 8.90 8.86 7.02
CA TYR A 494 8.93 7.65 7.84
C TYR A 494 9.22 8.00 9.29
N LEU A 495 8.82 7.11 10.20
CA LEU A 495 9.22 7.18 11.60
C LEU A 495 9.72 5.82 12.09
N THR A 496 10.45 5.84 13.21
CA THR A 496 11.06 4.65 13.79
C THR A 496 10.62 4.43 15.23
N ASN A 497 10.78 3.19 15.72
CA ASN A 497 10.73 2.89 17.16
C ASN A 497 11.97 3.40 17.93
N ALA A 498 12.96 3.99 17.24
CA ALA A 498 14.18 4.51 17.83
C ALA A 498 14.07 5.99 18.24
N GLY A 499 12.86 6.58 18.21
CA GLY A 499 12.62 7.95 18.71
C GLY A 499 12.98 9.05 17.72
N TYR A 500 12.89 8.78 16.41
CA TYR A 500 12.98 9.81 15.38
C TYR A 500 12.18 9.45 14.13
N GLY A 501 11.78 10.47 13.37
CA GLY A 501 11.27 10.35 12.02
C GLY A 501 12.05 11.22 11.05
N VAL A 502 11.86 10.97 9.75
CA VAL A 502 12.52 11.70 8.67
C VAL A 502 11.50 12.02 7.59
N PHE A 503 11.40 13.30 7.25
CA PHE A 503 10.58 13.80 6.15
C PHE A 503 11.49 14.29 5.03
N VAL A 504 11.47 13.65 3.87
CA VAL A 504 12.20 14.09 2.68
C VAL A 504 11.35 15.13 1.97
N ASN A 505 11.84 16.37 1.88
CA ASN A 505 11.11 17.54 1.39
C ASN A 505 11.14 17.62 -0.14
N HIS A 506 10.69 16.57 -0.81
CA HIS A 506 10.63 16.49 -2.26
C HIS A 506 9.23 16.01 -2.70
N PRO A 507 8.43 16.85 -3.38
CA PRO A 507 7.08 16.46 -3.79
C PRO A 507 7.04 15.39 -4.88
N GLY A 508 8.07 15.29 -5.70
CA GLY A 508 8.17 14.29 -6.77
C GLY A 508 8.58 12.91 -6.29
N HIS A 509 9.21 12.20 -7.19
CA HIS A 509 9.70 10.85 -7.02
C HIS A 509 10.85 10.82 -6.01
N VAL A 510 10.64 10.07 -4.94
CA VAL A 510 11.68 9.72 -3.98
C VAL A 510 11.74 8.19 -3.90
N SER A 511 12.91 7.63 -4.21
CA SER A 511 13.13 6.19 -4.10
C SER A 511 13.71 5.87 -2.72
N PHE A 512 12.95 5.17 -1.88
CA PHE A 512 13.42 4.67 -0.59
C PHE A 512 13.87 3.22 -0.69
N GLU A 513 15.05 2.94 -0.16
CA GLU A 513 15.60 1.60 0.04
C GLU A 513 15.71 1.37 1.55
N VAL A 514 14.66 0.83 2.16
CA VAL A 514 14.54 0.67 3.61
C VAL A 514 15.14 -0.67 4.01
N ALA A 515 16.40 -0.71 4.43
CA ALA A 515 17.13 -1.94 4.72
C ALA A 515 17.11 -2.97 3.57
N SER A 516 16.95 -2.52 2.32
CA SER A 516 16.78 -3.35 1.12
C SER A 516 17.98 -3.32 0.16
N GLU A 517 18.80 -2.26 0.23
CA GLU A 517 20.12 -2.21 -0.42
C GLU A 517 21.23 -2.41 0.61
N ALA A 518 21.29 -1.52 1.61
CA ALA A 518 22.13 -1.66 2.79
C ALA A 518 21.28 -2.01 4.00
N MET A 519 21.48 -3.22 4.53
CA MET A 519 20.60 -3.87 5.52
C MET A 519 20.47 -3.14 6.87
N SER A 520 21.35 -2.18 7.16
CA SER A 520 21.40 -1.44 8.42
C SER A 520 21.18 0.06 8.21
N SER A 521 20.35 0.43 7.24
CA SER A 521 20.09 1.83 6.93
C SER A 521 18.81 2.04 6.14
N VAL A 522 18.28 3.25 6.22
CA VAL A 522 17.30 3.78 5.26
C VAL A 522 18.04 4.66 4.27
N GLN A 523 18.03 4.27 2.99
CA GLN A 523 18.52 5.10 1.90
C GLN A 523 17.34 5.79 1.22
N PHE A 524 17.55 7.03 0.79
CA PHE A 524 16.61 7.76 -0.05
C PHE A 524 17.39 8.60 -1.06
N SER A 525 16.84 8.68 -2.27
CA SER A 525 17.44 9.42 -3.38
C SER A 525 16.39 10.12 -4.22
N VAL A 526 16.80 11.26 -4.76
CA VAL A 526 16.04 12.07 -5.72
C VAL A 526 16.92 12.32 -6.95
N GLU A 527 16.31 12.41 -8.12
CA GLU A 527 16.99 12.88 -9.32
C GLU A 527 17.12 14.40 -9.26
N GLY A 528 18.31 14.95 -9.51
CA GLY A 528 18.60 16.38 -9.42
C GLY A 528 19.94 16.71 -8.78
N GLN A 529 20.15 17.98 -8.43
CA GLN A 529 21.41 18.49 -7.85
C GLN A 529 21.31 18.86 -6.36
N SER A 530 20.12 18.72 -5.76
CA SER A 530 19.91 18.99 -4.34
C SER A 530 18.91 18.02 -3.70
N LEU A 531 19.08 17.75 -2.42
CA LEU A 531 18.17 16.95 -1.58
C LEU A 531 17.99 17.66 -0.24
N GLU A 532 16.74 17.87 0.16
CA GLU A 532 16.38 18.41 1.47
C GLU A 532 15.57 17.38 2.27
N TYR A 533 15.91 17.19 3.53
CA TYR A 533 15.13 16.38 4.46
C TYR A 533 15.18 16.94 5.88
N PHE A 534 14.18 16.59 6.68
CA PHE A 534 14.06 16.99 8.08
C PHE A 534 14.14 15.76 8.98
N VAL A 535 15.01 15.79 9.98
CA VAL A 535 15.00 14.84 11.09
C VAL A 535 14.12 15.40 12.20
N VAL A 536 13.11 14.65 12.60
CA VAL A 536 12.12 15.02 13.60
C VAL A 536 12.32 14.15 14.84
N TYR A 537 12.78 14.74 15.94
CA TYR A 537 12.99 14.02 17.19
C TYR A 537 11.73 13.98 18.05
N GLY A 538 11.45 12.82 18.63
CA GLY A 538 10.48 12.68 19.71
C GLY A 538 10.75 11.39 20.50
N PRO A 539 10.68 11.41 21.84
CA PRO A 539 10.97 10.22 22.65
C PRO A 539 10.00 9.06 22.39
N THR A 540 8.84 9.34 21.78
CA THR A 540 7.85 8.35 21.35
C THR A 540 7.40 8.61 19.91
N PRO A 541 6.90 7.57 19.20
CA PRO A 541 6.25 7.72 17.90
C PRO A 541 5.14 8.79 17.85
N ALA A 542 4.34 8.91 18.91
CA ALA A 542 3.28 9.92 18.98
C ALA A 542 3.84 11.34 19.01
N GLU A 543 4.95 11.57 19.73
CA GLU A 543 5.64 12.87 19.76
C GLU A 543 6.26 13.24 18.42
N ILE A 544 6.78 12.26 17.68
CA ILE A 544 7.29 12.46 16.32
C ILE A 544 6.15 12.91 15.40
N LEU A 545 5.00 12.21 15.42
CA LEU A 545 3.82 12.61 14.64
C LEU A 545 3.30 13.99 15.05
N ARG A 546 3.33 14.32 16.36
CA ARG A 546 2.92 15.62 16.87
C ARG A 546 3.75 16.76 16.30
N LYS A 547 5.05 16.56 16.11
CA LYS A 547 5.94 17.57 15.50
C LYS A 547 5.84 17.55 13.98
N TYR A 548 5.78 16.37 13.36
CA TYR A 548 5.63 16.23 11.90
C TYR A 548 4.36 16.91 11.38
N THR A 549 3.22 16.71 12.06
CA THR A 549 1.96 17.36 11.68
C THR A 549 1.88 18.82 12.14
N ALA A 550 2.68 19.26 13.12
CA ALA A 550 2.85 20.70 13.35
C ALA A 550 3.56 21.36 12.16
N LEU A 551 4.60 20.71 11.64
CA LEU A 551 5.38 21.20 10.49
C LEU A 551 4.61 21.14 9.17
N THR A 552 3.89 20.06 8.90
CA THR A 552 3.26 19.82 7.58
C THR A 552 1.77 20.12 7.54
N GLY A 553 1.13 20.29 8.71
CA GLY A 553 -0.29 20.60 8.83
C GLY A 553 -1.06 19.66 9.72
N ARG A 554 -1.84 20.22 10.64
CA ARG A 554 -2.73 19.46 11.52
C ARG A 554 -3.94 18.94 10.74
N PRO A 555 -4.40 17.70 11.00
CA PRO A 555 -5.67 17.24 10.48
C PRO A 555 -6.82 18.16 10.91
N ALA A 556 -7.69 18.60 10.00
CA ALA A 556 -8.91 19.30 10.40
C ALA A 556 -9.82 18.38 11.23
N LEU A 557 -10.73 18.94 12.03
CA LEU A 557 -11.72 18.14 12.76
C LEU A 557 -12.97 17.94 11.87
N PRO A 558 -13.30 16.71 11.43
CA PRO A 558 -14.52 16.45 10.69
C PRO A 558 -15.76 16.69 11.57
N PRO A 559 -16.91 17.05 10.97
CA PRO A 559 -18.15 17.20 11.70
C PRO A 559 -18.62 15.88 12.33
N ALA A 560 -19.25 15.94 13.51
CA ALA A 560 -19.70 14.74 14.22
C ALA A 560 -20.59 13.80 13.37
N TRP A 561 -21.43 14.35 12.49
CA TRP A 561 -22.30 13.56 11.61
C TRP A 561 -21.52 12.66 10.63
N SER A 562 -20.26 13.01 10.29
CA SER A 562 -19.45 12.21 9.36
C SER A 562 -19.00 10.88 9.96
N PHE A 563 -19.00 10.75 11.28
CA PHE A 563 -18.62 9.51 11.98
C PHE A 563 -19.71 8.44 11.95
N GLY A 564 -20.93 8.78 11.53
CA GLY A 564 -22.02 7.83 11.36
C GLY A 564 -21.81 6.83 10.21
N LEU A 565 -22.84 6.05 9.93
CA LEU A 565 -22.81 5.10 8.81
C LEU A 565 -23.07 5.83 7.48
N TRP A 566 -22.23 5.55 6.49
CA TRP A 566 -22.41 5.99 5.10
C TRP A 566 -22.89 4.82 4.26
N LEU A 567 -23.93 5.04 3.46
CA LEU A 567 -24.40 4.10 2.45
C LEU A 567 -24.26 4.73 1.06
N SER A 568 -23.83 3.94 0.09
CA SER A 568 -23.72 4.40 -1.29
C SER A 568 -24.66 3.66 -2.24
N THR A 569 -24.83 4.22 -3.42
CA THR A 569 -25.46 3.56 -4.56
C THR A 569 -24.68 2.35 -5.09
N SER A 570 -23.43 2.14 -4.64
CA SER A 570 -22.40 1.36 -5.37
C SER A 570 -22.01 2.02 -6.71
N PHE A 571 -21.03 1.44 -7.41
CA PHE A 571 -20.46 2.03 -8.63
C PHE A 571 -21.25 1.73 -9.90
N THR A 572 -21.25 0.48 -10.38
CA THR A 572 -21.81 0.08 -11.70
C THR A 572 -23.23 -0.49 -11.61
N THR A 573 -23.86 -0.43 -10.43
CA THR A 573 -25.27 -0.76 -10.24
C THR A 573 -26.16 0.24 -10.95
N SER A 574 -27.41 -0.14 -11.23
CA SER A 574 -28.43 0.82 -11.68
C SER A 574 -29.04 1.52 -10.47
N TYR A 575 -29.23 2.83 -10.48
CA TYR A 575 -29.90 3.50 -9.38
C TYR A 575 -30.64 4.74 -9.87
N ASP A 576 -31.84 4.91 -9.34
CA ASP A 576 -32.72 6.05 -9.52
C ASP A 576 -33.26 6.48 -8.14
N GLU A 577 -34.10 7.51 -8.10
CA GLU A 577 -34.68 7.98 -6.85
C GLU A 577 -35.47 6.89 -6.10
N ALA A 578 -36.18 6.01 -6.82
CA ALA A 578 -36.95 4.94 -6.20
C ALA A 578 -36.05 3.89 -5.53
N THR A 579 -34.96 3.50 -6.19
CA THR A 579 -33.94 2.59 -5.65
C THR A 579 -33.29 3.17 -4.41
N VAL A 580 -32.88 4.44 -4.47
CA VAL A 580 -32.27 5.16 -3.35
C VAL A 580 -33.24 5.24 -2.16
N THR A 581 -34.48 5.65 -2.42
CA THR A 581 -35.51 5.77 -1.38
C THR A 581 -35.82 4.41 -0.76
N GLY A 582 -35.91 3.35 -1.56
CA GLY A 582 -36.14 1.98 -1.08
C GLY A 582 -35.04 1.46 -0.17
N PHE A 583 -33.77 1.79 -0.42
CA PHE A 583 -32.69 1.44 0.52
C PHE A 583 -32.77 2.24 1.82
N ILE A 584 -33.08 3.52 1.75
CA ILE A 584 -33.19 4.37 2.95
C ILE A 584 -34.38 3.92 3.81
N ASP A 585 -35.54 3.66 3.21
CA ASP A 585 -36.70 3.07 3.88
C ASP A 585 -36.33 1.71 4.48
N GLY A 586 -35.65 0.86 3.72
CA GLY A 586 -35.23 -0.46 4.20
C GLY A 586 -34.29 -0.42 5.40
N MET A 587 -33.40 0.58 5.49
CA MET A 587 -32.55 0.83 6.65
C MET A 587 -33.40 1.27 7.86
N ALA A 588 -34.31 2.22 7.66
CA ALA A 588 -35.18 2.73 8.72
C ALA A 588 -36.14 1.65 9.28
N GLU A 589 -36.79 0.87 8.41
CA GLU A 589 -37.66 -0.25 8.76
C GLU A 589 -36.96 -1.31 9.62
N ARG A 590 -35.63 -1.44 9.47
CA ARG A 590 -34.79 -2.42 10.18
C ARG A 590 -34.07 -1.82 11.37
N ASP A 591 -34.38 -0.58 11.77
CA ASP A 591 -33.74 0.11 12.89
C ASP A 591 -32.21 0.21 12.70
N LEU A 592 -31.77 0.53 11.49
CA LEU A 592 -30.38 0.74 11.11
C LEU A 592 -30.10 2.23 10.95
N PRO A 593 -29.42 2.87 11.92
CA PRO A 593 -29.05 4.28 11.82
C PRO A 593 -28.23 4.57 10.57
N LEU A 594 -28.62 5.60 9.82
CA LEU A 594 -27.93 6.05 8.61
C LEU A 594 -27.72 7.56 8.70
N SER A 595 -26.50 8.02 8.50
CA SER A 595 -26.17 9.45 8.60
C SER A 595 -25.92 10.09 7.24
N VAL A 596 -25.29 9.35 6.32
CA VAL A 596 -24.90 9.89 5.01
C VAL A 596 -25.31 8.95 3.89
N PHE A 597 -25.90 9.49 2.84
CA PHE A 597 -26.13 8.79 1.59
C PHE A 597 -25.22 9.34 0.48
N HIS A 598 -24.55 8.45 -0.24
CA HIS A 598 -23.58 8.77 -1.29
C HIS A 598 -24.06 8.35 -2.68
N PHE A 599 -24.10 9.29 -3.61
CA PHE A 599 -24.32 9.04 -5.03
C PHE A 599 -22.99 8.90 -5.76
N ASP A 600 -22.76 7.74 -6.38
CA ASP A 600 -21.54 7.48 -7.15
C ASP A 600 -21.66 7.92 -8.62
N CYS A 601 -20.63 7.68 -9.43
CA CYS A 601 -20.41 8.22 -10.79
C CYS A 601 -21.66 8.46 -11.69
N PHE A 602 -22.60 7.51 -11.79
CA PHE A 602 -23.78 7.56 -12.67
C PHE A 602 -24.90 8.51 -12.19
N TRP A 603 -24.68 9.31 -11.15
CA TRP A 603 -25.50 10.52 -10.95
C TRP A 603 -25.34 11.51 -12.13
N MET A 604 -24.18 11.46 -12.80
CA MET A 604 -23.92 12.11 -14.09
C MET A 604 -24.04 11.12 -15.25
N ARG A 605 -24.31 11.64 -16.45
CA ARG A 605 -24.48 10.85 -17.68
C ARG A 605 -23.22 10.08 -18.10
N GLU A 606 -23.39 8.92 -18.73
CA GLU A 606 -22.27 8.13 -19.25
C GLU A 606 -21.39 8.95 -20.23
N PHE A 607 -20.07 8.83 -20.10
CA PHE A 607 -19.07 9.56 -20.88
C PHE A 607 -19.02 11.08 -20.65
N HIS A 608 -19.72 11.61 -19.65
CA HIS A 608 -19.69 13.04 -19.31
C HIS A 608 -18.83 13.35 -18.07
N TRP A 609 -18.31 12.35 -17.37
CA TRP A 609 -17.71 12.56 -16.06
C TRP A 609 -16.41 13.38 -16.09
N CYS A 610 -16.19 14.37 -15.24
CA CYS A 610 -17.09 14.97 -14.25
C CYS A 610 -17.63 16.31 -14.77
N ASP A 611 -18.91 16.37 -15.19
CA ASP A 611 -19.53 17.61 -15.71
C ASP A 611 -20.47 18.32 -14.74
N PHE A 612 -20.66 17.75 -13.55
CA PHE A 612 -21.47 18.27 -12.46
C PHE A 612 -22.98 18.39 -12.76
N GLU A 613 -23.46 17.77 -13.84
CA GLU A 613 -24.87 17.80 -14.23
C GLU A 613 -25.56 16.47 -13.88
N TRP A 614 -26.68 16.56 -13.18
CA TRP A 614 -27.51 15.39 -12.90
C TRP A 614 -28.10 14.83 -14.20
N ASP A 615 -28.03 13.51 -14.41
CA ASP A 615 -28.63 12.88 -15.59
C ASP A 615 -30.17 13.02 -15.55
N PRO A 616 -30.79 13.86 -16.40
CA PRO A 616 -32.22 14.14 -16.32
C PRO A 616 -33.09 12.93 -16.69
N ARG A 617 -32.50 11.88 -17.30
CA ARG A 617 -33.22 10.64 -17.62
C ARG A 617 -33.47 9.79 -16.36
N VAL A 618 -32.58 9.91 -15.38
CA VAL A 618 -32.58 9.11 -14.14
C VAL A 618 -33.03 9.97 -12.95
N PHE A 619 -32.59 11.23 -12.90
CA PHE A 619 -32.89 12.20 -11.85
C PHE A 619 -33.56 13.45 -12.44
N PRO A 620 -34.86 13.40 -12.76
CA PRO A 620 -35.57 14.53 -13.37
C PRO A 620 -35.81 15.71 -12.41
N ASP A 621 -35.80 15.47 -11.09
CA ASP A 621 -35.98 16.47 -10.03
C ASP A 621 -34.90 16.30 -8.93
N PRO A 622 -33.63 16.64 -9.20
CA PRO A 622 -32.55 16.41 -8.24
C PRO A 622 -32.72 17.28 -6.99
N ARG A 623 -33.16 18.54 -7.09
CA ARG A 623 -33.39 19.41 -5.93
C ARG A 623 -34.46 18.85 -5.01
N GLY A 624 -35.63 18.51 -5.54
CA GLY A 624 -36.69 17.93 -4.73
C GLY A 624 -36.31 16.58 -4.13
N MET A 625 -35.56 15.74 -4.87
CA MET A 625 -35.02 14.48 -4.32
C MET A 625 -34.12 14.77 -3.12
N LEU A 626 -33.14 15.66 -3.26
CA LEU A 626 -32.22 16.02 -2.18
C LEU A 626 -32.96 16.59 -0.97
N GLU A 627 -33.96 17.47 -1.18
CA GLU A 627 -34.82 17.97 -0.10
C GLU A 627 -35.58 16.85 0.63
N ARG A 628 -36.16 15.89 -0.11
CA ARG A 628 -36.82 14.71 0.46
C ARG A 628 -35.87 13.86 1.29
N LEU A 629 -34.66 13.61 0.80
CA LEU A 629 -33.64 12.85 1.54
C LEU A 629 -33.17 13.59 2.80
N LYS A 630 -32.93 14.89 2.72
CA LYS A 630 -32.53 15.71 3.88
C LYS A 630 -33.63 15.84 4.92
N SER A 631 -34.91 15.84 4.52
CA SER A 631 -36.04 15.86 5.46
C SER A 631 -36.08 14.63 6.39
N ARG A 632 -35.38 13.55 6.00
CA ARG A 632 -35.17 12.33 6.79
C ARG A 632 -33.92 12.38 7.68
N GLY A 633 -33.26 13.54 7.77
CA GLY A 633 -32.06 13.75 8.59
C GLY A 633 -30.74 13.35 7.93
N LEU A 634 -30.74 12.98 6.65
CA LEU A 634 -29.54 12.53 5.95
C LEU A 634 -28.68 13.69 5.44
N ARG A 635 -27.37 13.46 5.45
CA ARG A 635 -26.40 14.25 4.69
C ARG A 635 -26.14 13.60 3.34
N ILE A 636 -25.88 14.41 2.33
CA ILE A 636 -25.68 13.93 0.96
C ILE A 636 -24.24 14.15 0.51
N CYS A 637 -23.63 13.06 0.06
CA CYS A 637 -22.33 13.07 -0.61
C CYS A 637 -22.51 12.75 -2.09
N VAL A 638 -21.79 13.42 -2.98
CA VAL A 638 -21.73 13.06 -4.41
C VAL A 638 -20.30 12.80 -4.84
N TRP A 639 -20.13 11.89 -5.80
CA TRP A 639 -18.84 11.60 -6.41
C TRP A 639 -18.40 12.74 -7.33
N ILE A 640 -17.14 13.13 -7.23
CA ILE A 640 -16.46 14.04 -8.16
C ILE A 640 -15.05 13.53 -8.43
N ASN A 641 -14.48 13.96 -9.55
CA ASN A 641 -13.06 13.75 -9.83
C ASN A 641 -12.48 14.96 -10.58
N PRO A 642 -11.15 15.05 -10.74
CA PRO A 642 -10.51 16.20 -11.35
C PRO A 642 -10.32 16.05 -12.88
N TYR A 643 -11.09 15.17 -13.52
CA TYR A 643 -10.99 14.87 -14.94
C TYR A 643 -12.26 15.29 -15.67
N ILE A 644 -12.13 15.81 -16.89
CA ILE A 644 -13.24 16.28 -17.72
C ILE A 644 -13.29 15.46 -19.00
N ALA A 645 -14.32 14.64 -19.17
CA ALA A 645 -14.53 13.85 -20.38
C ALA A 645 -14.80 14.73 -21.61
N GLN A 646 -14.32 14.31 -22.79
CA GLN A 646 -14.44 15.12 -24.02
C GLN A 646 -15.88 15.39 -24.46
N ARG A 647 -16.78 14.44 -24.19
CA ARG A 647 -18.21 14.57 -24.57
C ARG A 647 -18.93 15.64 -23.73
N SER A 648 -18.41 15.98 -22.56
CA SER A 648 -18.98 17.00 -21.69
C SER A 648 -18.93 18.39 -22.33
N GLN A 649 -19.96 19.20 -22.05
CA GLN A 649 -19.93 20.64 -22.36
C GLN A 649 -18.77 21.37 -21.69
N LEU A 650 -18.33 20.89 -20.51
CA LEU A 650 -17.22 21.46 -19.76
C LEU A 650 -15.88 21.27 -20.44
N PHE A 651 -15.76 20.30 -21.36
CA PHE A 651 -14.54 20.18 -22.15
C PHE A 651 -14.34 21.39 -23.07
N ALA A 652 -15.41 21.81 -23.77
CA ALA A 652 -15.37 22.98 -24.63
C ALA A 652 -15.18 24.27 -23.83
N GLU A 653 -15.87 24.41 -22.69
CA GLU A 653 -15.70 25.54 -21.77
C GLU A 653 -14.27 25.62 -21.22
N GLY A 654 -13.73 24.50 -20.72
CA GLY A 654 -12.37 24.43 -20.18
C GLY A 654 -11.29 24.66 -21.23
N THR A 655 -11.49 24.20 -22.47
CA THR A 655 -10.58 24.51 -23.58
C THR A 655 -10.61 25.99 -23.93
N ALA A 656 -11.80 26.61 -24.00
CA ALA A 656 -11.93 28.02 -24.33
C ALA A 656 -11.37 28.95 -23.23
N GLY A 657 -11.46 28.53 -21.96
CA GLY A 657 -10.93 29.25 -20.81
C GLY A 657 -9.45 28.99 -20.48
N GLY A 658 -8.79 28.02 -21.13
CA GLY A 658 -7.43 27.61 -20.75
C GLY A 658 -7.37 26.97 -19.36
N TYR A 659 -8.42 26.25 -18.98
CA TYR A 659 -8.56 25.62 -17.65
C TYR A 659 -8.12 24.16 -17.62
N LEU A 660 -7.88 23.56 -18.79
CA LEU A 660 -7.45 22.18 -18.93
C LEU A 660 -5.93 22.12 -19.09
N LEU A 661 -5.32 21.09 -18.53
CA LEU A 661 -3.87 20.88 -18.58
C LEU A 661 -3.40 20.71 -20.03
N GLU A 662 -2.35 21.46 -20.39
CA GLU A 662 -1.83 21.50 -21.75
C GLU A 662 -0.52 20.71 -21.89
N ARG A 663 -0.23 20.31 -23.12
CA ARG A 663 1.07 19.82 -23.56
C ARG A 663 2.01 21.01 -23.80
N PRO A 664 3.33 20.81 -23.83
CA PRO A 664 4.28 21.89 -24.13
C PRO A 664 4.08 22.59 -25.49
N ASN A 665 3.31 21.99 -26.41
CA ASN A 665 2.96 22.60 -27.69
C ASN A 665 1.65 23.43 -27.67
N GLY A 666 0.99 23.54 -26.51
CA GLY A 666 -0.29 24.25 -26.32
C GLY A 666 -1.55 23.43 -26.63
N ASP A 667 -1.42 22.16 -27.01
CA ASP A 667 -2.59 21.29 -27.16
C ASP A 667 -3.07 20.79 -25.79
N VAL A 668 -4.38 20.70 -25.56
CA VAL A 668 -4.93 20.07 -24.35
C VAL A 668 -4.44 18.62 -24.24
N TRP A 669 -3.93 18.23 -23.08
CA TRP A 669 -3.53 16.85 -22.82
C TRP A 669 -4.76 15.96 -22.71
N GLN A 670 -4.76 14.84 -23.44
CA GLN A 670 -5.87 13.89 -23.45
C GLN A 670 -5.40 12.44 -23.56
N TRP A 671 -6.25 11.52 -23.06
CA TRP A 671 -6.19 10.08 -23.31
C TRP A 671 -7.55 9.41 -23.09
N ASP A 672 -7.61 8.08 -23.24
CA ASP A 672 -8.86 7.30 -23.17
C ASP A 672 -8.95 6.36 -21.95
N ARG A 673 -8.10 6.56 -20.94
CA ARG A 673 -8.20 5.79 -19.69
C ARG A 673 -9.25 6.45 -18.80
N TRP A 674 -10.11 5.67 -18.15
CA TRP A 674 -11.29 6.12 -17.38
C TRP A 674 -12.43 6.72 -18.22
N GLN A 675 -12.20 7.83 -18.92
CA GLN A 675 -13.21 8.47 -19.79
C GLN A 675 -12.63 8.72 -21.20
N PRO A 676 -13.43 8.56 -22.29
CA PRO A 676 -12.97 8.82 -23.65
C PRO A 676 -12.53 10.29 -23.82
N GLY A 677 -11.32 10.48 -24.36
CA GLY A 677 -10.74 11.79 -24.60
C GLY A 677 -10.63 12.69 -23.36
N MET A 678 -10.51 12.14 -22.16
CA MET A 678 -10.53 12.97 -20.95
C MET A 678 -9.30 13.87 -20.84
N ALA A 679 -9.52 15.09 -20.35
CA ALA A 679 -8.48 16.03 -19.93
C ALA A 679 -8.47 16.20 -18.41
N LEU A 680 -7.44 16.84 -17.88
CA LEU A 680 -7.31 17.19 -16.45
C LEU A 680 -7.55 18.68 -16.27
N VAL A 681 -8.12 19.06 -15.12
CA VAL A 681 -8.20 20.47 -14.71
C VAL A 681 -6.82 20.93 -14.26
N ASP A 682 -6.34 22.07 -14.77
CA ASP A 682 -5.08 22.63 -14.30
C ASP A 682 -5.28 23.44 -13.01
N PHE A 683 -5.12 22.80 -11.85
CA PHE A 683 -5.26 23.47 -10.56
C PHE A 683 -4.14 24.47 -10.22
N THR A 684 -3.11 24.60 -11.06
CA THR A 684 -2.14 25.70 -10.92
C THR A 684 -2.71 27.01 -11.44
N ASN A 685 -3.65 26.96 -12.39
CA ASN A 685 -4.40 28.11 -12.87
C ASN A 685 -5.44 28.54 -11.80
N PRO A 686 -5.34 29.77 -11.25
CA PRO A 686 -6.33 30.28 -10.29
C PRO A 686 -7.75 30.34 -10.86
N GLU A 687 -7.90 30.70 -12.13
CA GLU A 687 -9.22 30.79 -12.78
C GLU A 687 -9.85 29.40 -12.98
N ALA A 688 -9.04 28.38 -13.29
CA ALA A 688 -9.51 27.00 -13.38
C ALA A 688 -10.00 26.47 -12.02
N ARG A 689 -9.32 26.85 -10.93
CA ARG A 689 -9.77 26.54 -9.55
C ARG A 689 -11.09 27.20 -9.24
N GLU A 690 -11.25 28.48 -9.56
CA GLU A 690 -12.51 29.20 -9.37
C GLU A 690 -13.64 28.61 -10.22
N TRP A 691 -13.33 28.23 -11.46
CA TRP A 691 -14.26 27.57 -12.37
C TRP A 691 -14.77 26.23 -11.82
N TYR A 692 -13.86 25.37 -11.35
CA TYR A 692 -14.22 24.10 -10.72
C TYR A 692 -15.00 24.32 -9.43
N ALA A 693 -14.54 25.25 -8.58
CA ALA A 693 -15.19 25.62 -7.33
C ALA A 693 -16.62 26.11 -7.54
N ALA A 694 -16.88 26.91 -8.59
CA ALA A 694 -18.21 27.40 -8.92
C ALA A 694 -19.19 26.26 -9.26
N LYS A 695 -18.72 25.16 -9.88
CA LYS A 695 -19.57 23.99 -10.15
C LYS A 695 -19.93 23.26 -8.85
N LEU A 696 -18.99 23.16 -7.91
CA LEU A 696 -19.25 22.60 -6.58
C LEU A 696 -20.21 23.47 -5.78
N ASP A 697 -20.04 24.79 -5.83
CA ASP A 697 -20.94 25.77 -5.20
C ASP A 697 -22.39 25.58 -5.65
N ALA A 698 -22.61 25.32 -6.94
CA ALA A 698 -23.93 25.06 -7.49
C ALA A 698 -24.56 23.76 -6.92
N LEU A 699 -23.75 22.71 -6.68
CA LEU A 699 -24.22 21.48 -6.05
C LEU A 699 -24.55 21.68 -4.56
N LEU A 700 -23.76 22.49 -3.86
CA LEU A 700 -24.06 22.88 -2.47
C LEU A 700 -25.38 23.68 -2.40
N ASP A 701 -25.65 24.55 -3.37
CA ASP A 701 -26.94 25.27 -3.49
C ASP A 701 -28.14 24.33 -3.73
N MET A 702 -27.92 23.14 -4.29
CA MET A 702 -28.94 22.11 -4.46
C MET A 702 -29.21 21.32 -3.18
N GLY A 703 -28.30 21.37 -2.20
CA GLY A 703 -28.42 20.66 -0.93
C GLY A 703 -27.40 19.54 -0.72
N VAL A 704 -26.38 19.40 -1.57
CA VAL A 704 -25.23 18.52 -1.30
C VAL A 704 -24.48 19.00 -0.04
N ASP A 705 -23.99 18.06 0.77
CA ASP A 705 -23.29 18.35 2.03
C ASP A 705 -21.77 18.17 1.95
N CYS A 706 -21.29 17.20 1.17
CA CYS A 706 -19.88 16.89 1.01
C CYS A 706 -19.58 16.16 -0.31
N PHE A 707 -18.29 15.92 -0.57
CA PHE A 707 -17.83 15.33 -1.83
C PHE A 707 -16.85 14.16 -1.61
N LYS A 708 -17.01 13.10 -2.39
CA LYS A 708 -15.98 12.06 -2.56
C LYS A 708 -15.00 12.57 -3.62
N THR A 709 -13.82 13.00 -3.21
CA THR A 709 -12.73 13.46 -4.09
C THR A 709 -11.96 12.25 -4.60
N ASP A 710 -12.50 11.64 -5.64
CA ASP A 710 -11.93 10.43 -6.23
C ASP A 710 -10.83 10.76 -7.24
N PHE A 711 -9.97 9.78 -7.54
CA PHE A 711 -8.79 9.92 -8.39
C PHE A 711 -7.78 10.99 -7.91
N GLY A 712 -6.97 11.51 -8.85
CA GLY A 712 -5.87 12.45 -8.59
C GLY A 712 -4.48 11.81 -8.69
N GLU A 713 -4.36 10.51 -8.95
CA GLU A 713 -3.07 9.81 -8.93
C GLU A 713 -2.37 9.81 -10.30
N ARG A 714 -3.12 9.67 -11.40
CA ARG A 714 -2.55 9.42 -12.73
C ARG A 714 -2.21 10.71 -13.48
N ILE A 715 -1.38 11.55 -12.87
CA ILE A 715 -1.05 12.87 -13.38
C ILE A 715 0.16 12.78 -14.33
N PRO A 716 0.06 13.29 -15.56
CA PRO A 716 1.15 13.19 -16.54
C PRO A 716 2.31 14.14 -16.22
N THR A 717 3.51 13.77 -16.70
CA THR A 717 4.71 14.62 -16.66
C THR A 717 5.04 15.24 -18.02
N ASP A 718 4.40 14.80 -19.12
CA ASP A 718 4.59 15.33 -20.48
C ASP A 718 3.67 16.53 -20.78
N VAL A 719 3.63 17.48 -19.85
CA VAL A 719 2.68 18.62 -19.81
C VAL A 719 3.39 19.93 -19.47
N ALA A 720 2.68 21.04 -19.63
CA ALA A 720 3.08 22.35 -19.16
C ALA A 720 1.96 22.91 -18.27
N TYR A 721 2.29 23.22 -17.02
CA TYR A 721 1.37 23.84 -16.07
C TYR A 721 1.29 25.35 -16.30
N PHE A 722 0.13 25.94 -16.03
CA PHE A 722 -0.13 27.38 -16.18
C PHE A 722 0.89 28.25 -15.44
N ASP A 723 1.31 27.87 -14.23
CA ASP A 723 2.28 28.62 -13.43
C ASP A 723 3.76 28.30 -13.77
N GLY A 724 4.00 27.41 -14.74
CA GLY A 724 5.35 26.97 -15.12
C GLY A 724 6.01 25.99 -14.15
N SER A 725 5.25 25.41 -13.21
CA SER A 725 5.72 24.36 -12.30
C SER A 725 6.31 23.16 -13.05
N ASP A 726 7.27 22.52 -12.40
CA ASP A 726 7.86 21.28 -12.87
C ASP A 726 6.82 20.16 -12.85
N PRO A 727 6.59 19.46 -13.98
CA PRO A 727 5.62 18.38 -14.01
C PRO A 727 5.96 17.17 -13.14
N GLU A 728 7.24 16.93 -12.86
CA GLU A 728 7.66 15.76 -12.09
C GLU A 728 7.20 15.88 -10.61
N PRO A 729 7.50 16.96 -9.86
CA PRO A 729 6.99 17.10 -8.50
C PRO A 729 5.49 17.39 -8.44
N MET A 730 4.93 17.98 -9.50
CA MET A 730 3.49 18.21 -9.58
C MET A 730 2.67 16.92 -9.64
N HIS A 731 3.24 15.80 -10.09
CA HIS A 731 2.54 14.52 -10.16
C HIS A 731 1.85 14.13 -8.84
N ASN A 732 2.60 14.14 -7.72
CA ASN A 732 2.01 13.85 -6.40
C ASN A 732 1.32 15.09 -5.80
N TYR A 733 1.85 16.29 -6.05
CA TYR A 733 1.35 17.53 -5.44
C TYR A 733 -0.01 17.97 -6.00
N TYR A 734 -0.38 17.51 -7.19
CA TYR A 734 -1.70 17.73 -7.78
C TYR A 734 -2.83 17.29 -6.85
N SER A 735 -2.69 16.13 -6.17
CA SER A 735 -3.70 15.63 -5.22
C SER A 735 -3.94 16.59 -4.05
N TYR A 736 -2.89 17.29 -3.60
CA TYR A 736 -2.99 18.33 -2.59
C TYR A 736 -3.79 19.53 -3.11
N LEU A 737 -3.46 20.05 -4.29
CA LEU A 737 -4.16 21.20 -4.89
C LEU A 737 -5.63 20.91 -5.19
N TYR A 738 -5.91 19.73 -5.74
CA TYR A 738 -7.27 19.27 -6.02
C TYR A 738 -8.10 19.21 -4.72
N THR A 739 -7.64 18.43 -3.75
CA THR A 739 -8.40 18.22 -2.50
C THR A 739 -8.53 19.51 -1.70
N ARG A 740 -7.49 20.35 -1.67
CA ARG A 740 -7.55 21.68 -1.06
C ARG A 740 -8.63 22.54 -1.70
N THR A 741 -8.71 22.57 -3.03
CA THR A 741 -9.72 23.37 -3.74
C THR A 741 -11.13 22.98 -3.32
N VAL A 742 -11.42 21.67 -3.26
CA VAL A 742 -12.73 21.16 -2.81
C VAL A 742 -12.99 21.46 -1.33
N PHE A 743 -12.00 21.22 -0.48
CA PHE A 743 -12.14 21.42 0.97
C PHE A 743 -12.37 22.90 1.32
N GLU A 744 -11.68 23.82 0.64
CA GLU A 744 -11.85 25.26 0.81
C GLU A 744 -13.24 25.75 0.40
N VAL A 745 -13.84 25.18 -0.64
CA VAL A 745 -15.24 25.47 -1.00
C VAL A 745 -16.17 25.06 0.13
N LEU A 746 -16.04 23.84 0.64
CA LEU A 746 -16.84 23.35 1.77
C LEU A 746 -16.65 24.23 2.99
N ARG A 747 -15.41 24.56 3.33
CA ARG A 747 -15.05 25.43 4.46
C ARG A 747 -15.70 26.81 4.35
N LYS A 748 -15.63 27.44 3.17
CA LYS A 748 -16.21 28.77 2.92
C LYS A 748 -17.74 28.77 2.97
N ARG A 749 -18.39 27.70 2.51
CA ARG A 749 -19.85 27.59 2.42
C ARG A 749 -20.51 27.05 3.67
N ARG A 750 -19.82 26.19 4.43
CA ARG A 750 -20.36 25.43 5.56
C ARG A 750 -19.73 25.81 6.90
N GLY A 751 -18.50 26.33 6.89
CA GLY A 751 -17.69 26.64 8.06
C GLY A 751 -16.60 25.61 8.35
N ASP A 752 -15.60 26.00 9.14
CA ASP A 752 -14.40 25.19 9.46
C ASP A 752 -14.70 23.83 10.12
N ARG A 753 -15.81 23.73 10.87
CA ARG A 753 -16.21 22.51 11.60
C ARG A 753 -17.22 21.64 10.85
N GLU A 754 -17.56 21.99 9.62
CA GLU A 754 -18.53 21.26 8.79
C GLU A 754 -17.94 20.76 7.47
N ALA A 755 -16.69 21.10 7.17
CA ALA A 755 -16.01 20.66 5.95
C ALA A 755 -15.49 19.23 6.09
N VAL A 756 -15.87 18.35 5.16
CA VAL A 756 -15.36 16.98 5.07
C VAL A 756 -15.39 16.50 3.62
N VAL A 757 -14.35 15.77 3.23
CA VAL A 757 -14.27 15.07 1.95
C VAL A 757 -14.14 13.56 2.15
N PHE A 758 -14.18 12.81 1.05
CA PHE A 758 -13.81 11.38 1.01
C PHE A 758 -12.72 11.19 -0.07
N ALA A 759 -11.46 11.40 0.30
CA ALA A 759 -10.33 11.53 -0.63
C ALA A 759 -9.61 10.20 -0.90
N ARG A 760 -9.36 9.91 -2.18
CA ARG A 760 -8.61 8.71 -2.60
C ARG A 760 -7.10 8.95 -2.70
N SER A 761 -6.67 10.09 -3.22
CA SER A 761 -5.25 10.42 -3.38
C SER A 761 -4.78 11.47 -2.38
N ALA A 762 -3.49 11.44 -2.05
CA ALA A 762 -2.87 12.37 -1.11
C ALA A 762 -1.34 12.44 -1.28
N THR A 763 -0.77 13.49 -0.73
CA THR A 763 0.67 13.63 -0.43
C THR A 763 0.85 14.36 0.92
N ALA A 764 2.08 14.65 1.35
CA ALA A 764 2.33 15.40 2.57
C ALA A 764 1.55 16.74 2.58
N GLY A 765 0.95 17.07 3.73
CA GLY A 765 0.07 18.23 3.90
C GLY A 765 -1.41 17.94 3.60
N SER A 766 -1.73 16.88 2.83
CA SER A 766 -3.12 16.55 2.49
C SER A 766 -3.94 16.10 3.71
N GLN A 767 -3.30 15.70 4.82
CA GLN A 767 -3.99 15.37 6.06
C GLN A 767 -4.84 16.51 6.61
N ARG A 768 -4.56 17.77 6.23
CA ARG A 768 -5.36 18.96 6.54
C ARG A 768 -6.80 18.86 6.02
N PHE A 769 -7.06 18.00 5.03
CA PHE A 769 -8.34 17.89 4.31
C PHE A 769 -8.95 16.49 4.47
N PRO A 770 -9.36 16.09 5.68
CA PRO A 770 -9.97 14.78 5.91
C PRO A 770 -11.36 14.67 5.27
N VAL A 771 -11.81 13.46 4.95
CA VAL A 771 -11.32 12.13 5.37
C VAL A 771 -10.70 11.38 4.19
N HIS A 772 -9.74 10.49 4.46
CA HIS A 772 -9.07 9.69 3.44
C HIS A 772 -9.61 8.26 3.43
N TRP A 773 -9.85 7.69 2.26
CA TRP A 773 -10.40 6.33 2.11
C TRP A 773 -9.43 5.38 1.42
N GLY A 774 -9.41 4.11 1.86
CA GLY A 774 -8.45 3.06 1.50
C GLY A 774 -8.32 2.64 0.04
N GLY A 775 -9.17 3.13 -0.87
CA GLY A 775 -9.17 2.71 -2.27
C GLY A 775 -9.92 1.40 -2.51
N ASP A 776 -9.77 0.88 -3.73
CA ASP A 776 -10.56 -0.24 -4.24
C ASP A 776 -9.99 -1.60 -3.80
N SER A 777 -10.53 -2.13 -2.69
CA SER A 777 -10.13 -3.43 -2.13
C SER A 777 -10.92 -4.59 -2.73
N ALA A 778 -10.37 -5.81 -2.66
CA ALA A 778 -11.10 -7.01 -3.05
C ALA A 778 -12.00 -7.50 -1.92
N ALA A 779 -13.11 -8.16 -2.26
CA ALA A 779 -13.98 -8.83 -1.30
C ALA A 779 -13.36 -10.16 -0.79
N ALA A 780 -12.26 -10.07 -0.03
CA ALA A 780 -11.56 -11.20 0.58
C ALA A 780 -10.96 -10.83 1.95
N TYR A 781 -10.77 -11.81 2.85
CA TYR A 781 -10.18 -11.58 4.18
C TYR A 781 -8.73 -11.08 4.12
N GLU A 782 -7.96 -11.56 3.14
CA GLU A 782 -6.59 -11.10 2.89
C GLU A 782 -6.58 -9.62 2.53
N SER A 783 -7.53 -9.18 1.70
CA SER A 783 -7.66 -7.79 1.30
C SER A 783 -8.20 -6.90 2.42
N MET A 784 -9.04 -7.44 3.31
CA MET A 784 -9.43 -6.78 4.56
C MET A 784 -8.22 -6.55 5.48
N ALA A 785 -7.30 -7.53 5.56
CA ALA A 785 -6.06 -7.39 6.32
C ALA A 785 -5.06 -6.40 5.66
N GLU A 786 -4.93 -6.43 4.34
CA GLU A 786 -4.19 -5.42 3.55
C GLU A 786 -4.72 -4.01 3.79
N SER A 787 -6.05 -3.85 3.78
CA SER A 787 -6.70 -2.57 4.04
C SER A 787 -6.37 -2.05 5.44
N LEU A 788 -6.42 -2.90 6.47
CA LEU A 788 -6.00 -2.53 7.83
C LEU A 788 -4.53 -2.06 7.85
N ARG A 789 -3.62 -2.76 7.18
CA ARG A 789 -2.21 -2.31 7.06
C ARG A 789 -2.08 -0.96 6.37
N GLY A 790 -2.91 -0.70 5.35
CA GLY A 790 -3.02 0.60 4.69
C GLY A 790 -3.40 1.70 5.68
N GLY A 791 -4.50 1.50 6.42
CA GLY A 791 -4.98 2.45 7.43
C GLY A 791 -3.96 2.73 8.54
N LEU A 792 -3.29 1.68 9.05
CA LEU A 792 -2.22 1.84 10.05
C LEU A 792 -1.00 2.56 9.47
N SER A 793 -0.57 2.23 8.26
CA SER A 793 0.57 2.90 7.60
C SER A 793 0.29 4.38 7.35
N LEU A 794 -0.94 4.71 6.91
CA LEU A 794 -1.36 6.09 6.67
C LEU A 794 -1.46 6.89 7.98
N GLY A 795 -1.99 6.29 9.06
CA GLY A 795 -1.97 6.89 10.40
C GLY A 795 -0.56 7.17 10.91
N MET A 796 0.39 6.26 10.65
CA MET A 796 1.83 6.45 10.92
C MET A 796 2.50 7.46 9.98
N SER A 797 1.75 8.06 9.06
CA SER A 797 2.20 9.08 8.12
C SER A 797 1.52 10.45 8.34
N GLY A 798 0.88 10.66 9.50
CA GLY A 798 0.32 11.96 9.92
C GLY A 798 -1.17 12.17 9.64
N PHE A 799 -1.89 11.16 9.12
CA PHE A 799 -3.31 11.29 8.80
C PHE A 799 -4.18 10.86 9.98
N GLY A 800 -5.03 11.78 10.46
CA GLY A 800 -5.85 11.56 11.65
C GLY A 800 -7.01 10.57 11.47
N TYR A 801 -7.56 10.50 10.25
CA TYR A 801 -8.83 9.85 9.93
C TYR A 801 -8.71 9.01 8.68
N TRP A 802 -9.33 7.83 8.74
CA TRP A 802 -9.32 6.85 7.66
C TRP A 802 -10.64 6.07 7.59
N SER A 803 -11.04 5.76 6.35
CA SER A 803 -12.20 4.93 6.01
C SER A 803 -11.79 3.82 5.04
N HIS A 804 -12.63 2.79 4.94
CA HIS A 804 -12.53 1.72 3.95
C HIS A 804 -13.94 1.25 3.57
N ASP A 805 -14.04 0.48 2.50
CA ASP A 805 -15.32 -0.04 2.01
C ASP A 805 -15.65 -1.37 2.68
N ILE A 806 -16.69 -1.36 3.51
CA ILE A 806 -17.15 -2.52 4.26
C ILE A 806 -17.63 -3.60 3.28
N GLY A 807 -17.00 -4.76 3.32
CA GLY A 807 -17.25 -5.90 2.44
C GLY A 807 -16.39 -5.91 1.17
N GLY A 808 -15.50 -4.94 0.98
CA GLY A 808 -14.64 -4.81 -0.20
C GLY A 808 -15.37 -4.23 -1.41
N PHE A 809 -14.59 -3.68 -2.34
CA PHE A 809 -15.08 -3.03 -3.56
C PHE A 809 -15.27 -4.04 -4.70
N TRP A 810 -14.20 -4.74 -5.09
CA TRP A 810 -14.22 -5.70 -6.18
C TRP A 810 -14.86 -7.04 -5.78
N GLY A 811 -15.86 -7.46 -6.56
CA GLY A 811 -16.61 -8.68 -6.31
C GLY A 811 -17.74 -8.51 -5.30
N ALA A 812 -18.41 -9.62 -4.98
CA ALA A 812 -19.47 -9.68 -3.99
C ALA A 812 -18.97 -10.50 -2.79
N PRO A 813 -18.94 -9.95 -1.56
CA PRO A 813 -18.52 -10.70 -0.39
C PRO A 813 -19.54 -11.78 -0.05
N GLY A 814 -19.08 -12.88 0.54
CA GLY A 814 -19.97 -13.80 1.26
C GLY A 814 -20.51 -13.14 2.55
N PRO A 815 -21.63 -13.63 3.12
CA PRO A 815 -22.20 -13.06 4.34
C PRO A 815 -21.21 -13.03 5.52
N GLY A 816 -20.39 -14.07 5.70
CA GLY A 816 -19.39 -14.13 6.77
C GLY A 816 -18.38 -12.98 6.69
N LEU A 817 -17.73 -12.82 5.53
CA LEU A 817 -16.81 -11.71 5.27
C LEU A 817 -17.49 -10.35 5.48
N PHE A 818 -18.70 -10.15 4.95
CA PHE A 818 -19.44 -8.90 5.13
C PHE A 818 -19.64 -8.58 6.62
N LYS A 819 -20.14 -9.54 7.41
CA LYS A 819 -20.36 -9.40 8.85
C LYS A 819 -19.07 -9.08 9.62
N ARG A 820 -17.95 -9.75 9.31
CA ARG A 820 -16.64 -9.44 9.92
C ARG A 820 -16.14 -8.04 9.58
N TRP A 821 -16.32 -7.63 8.33
CA TRP A 821 -15.91 -6.32 7.87
C TRP A 821 -16.80 -5.21 8.46
N VAL A 822 -18.08 -5.46 8.73
CA VAL A 822 -18.96 -4.51 9.44
C VAL A 822 -18.40 -4.17 10.83
N ALA A 823 -18.03 -5.17 11.62
CA ALA A 823 -17.44 -4.94 12.95
C ALA A 823 -16.16 -4.09 12.87
N PHE A 824 -15.26 -4.42 11.93
CA PHE A 824 -14.04 -3.64 11.68
C PHE A 824 -14.34 -2.21 11.21
N GLY A 825 -15.26 -2.05 10.26
CA GLY A 825 -15.61 -0.76 9.67
C GLY A 825 -16.25 0.18 10.67
N MET A 826 -17.17 -0.31 11.51
CA MET A 826 -17.81 0.51 12.54
C MET A 826 -16.87 0.85 13.70
N LEU A 827 -15.80 0.09 13.91
CA LEU A 827 -14.72 0.41 14.85
C LEU A 827 -13.54 1.15 14.19
N SER A 828 -13.72 1.66 12.99
CA SER A 828 -12.81 2.61 12.33
C SER A 828 -13.31 4.05 12.52
N SER A 829 -12.49 5.06 12.18
CA SER A 829 -12.92 6.47 12.34
C SER A 829 -14.18 6.77 11.50
N HIS A 830 -14.19 6.36 10.23
CA HIS A 830 -15.26 6.59 9.27
C HIS A 830 -15.65 5.25 8.63
N SER A 831 -16.93 5.10 8.30
CA SER A 831 -17.53 3.79 8.00
C SER A 831 -18.46 3.89 6.80
N ARG A 832 -18.14 3.20 5.70
CA ARG A 832 -18.90 3.25 4.45
C ARG A 832 -19.22 1.87 3.89
N LEU A 833 -20.47 1.69 3.47
CA LEU A 833 -20.96 0.56 2.68
C LEU A 833 -20.91 0.94 1.19
N HIS A 834 -19.95 0.37 0.47
CA HIS A 834 -19.73 0.65 -0.96
C HIS A 834 -19.16 -0.59 -1.68
N GLY A 835 -19.58 -0.78 -2.93
CA GLY A 835 -19.15 -1.89 -3.77
C GLY A 835 -19.14 -1.50 -5.25
N ASP A 836 -18.56 -2.35 -6.08
CA ASP A 836 -18.53 -2.15 -7.53
C ASP A 836 -19.92 -2.42 -8.16
N SER A 837 -20.21 -3.70 -8.46
CA SER A 837 -21.36 -4.15 -9.25
C SER A 837 -22.51 -4.71 -8.40
N SER A 838 -22.42 -4.56 -7.08
CA SER A 838 -23.43 -5.04 -6.12
C SER A 838 -23.62 -4.05 -4.97
N TYR A 839 -24.86 -3.92 -4.49
CA TYR A 839 -25.15 -3.10 -3.32
C TYR A 839 -24.57 -3.72 -2.04
N ARG A 840 -24.44 -2.89 -1.00
CA ARG A 840 -23.90 -3.29 0.32
C ARG A 840 -24.94 -3.15 1.44
N VAL A 841 -26.23 -3.20 1.12
CA VAL A 841 -27.28 -3.25 2.14
C VAL A 841 -27.35 -4.65 2.76
N PRO A 842 -27.50 -4.78 4.08
CA PRO A 842 -27.26 -6.04 4.80
C PRO A 842 -28.26 -7.15 4.47
N TRP A 843 -29.52 -6.81 4.17
CA TRP A 843 -30.58 -7.79 3.87
C TRP A 843 -30.40 -8.51 2.51
N LEU A 844 -29.43 -8.10 1.69
CA LEU A 844 -29.05 -8.88 0.50
C LEU A 844 -28.15 -10.06 0.83
N PHE A 845 -27.61 -10.13 2.05
CA PHE A 845 -26.75 -11.21 2.52
C PHE A 845 -27.54 -12.20 3.36
N ASP A 846 -28.00 -11.79 4.56
CA ASP A 846 -28.86 -12.55 5.46
C ASP A 846 -29.41 -11.64 6.59
N GLU A 847 -30.37 -12.12 7.38
CA GLU A 847 -30.92 -11.37 8.52
C GLU A 847 -29.88 -11.14 9.64
N GLU A 848 -28.95 -12.08 9.83
CA GLU A 848 -27.86 -11.90 10.81
C GLU A 848 -26.96 -10.71 10.44
N SER A 849 -26.76 -10.43 9.15
CA SER A 849 -26.04 -9.25 8.67
C SER A 849 -26.75 -7.95 9.05
N VAL A 850 -28.09 -7.95 9.11
CA VAL A 850 -28.89 -6.82 9.61
C VAL A 850 -28.62 -6.63 11.11
N ASP A 851 -28.61 -7.72 11.88
CA ASP A 851 -28.34 -7.68 13.32
C ASP A 851 -26.92 -7.20 13.65
N VAL A 852 -25.93 -7.69 12.92
CA VAL A 852 -24.52 -7.27 13.05
C VAL A 852 -24.37 -5.79 12.73
N LEU A 853 -24.94 -5.31 11.63
CA LEU A 853 -24.89 -3.89 11.29
C LEU A 853 -25.60 -3.02 12.33
N ARG A 854 -26.77 -3.46 12.82
CA ARG A 854 -27.51 -2.75 13.87
C ARG A 854 -26.66 -2.61 15.12
N LEU A 855 -26.12 -3.72 15.62
CA LEU A 855 -25.33 -3.75 16.85
C LEU A 855 -24.14 -2.79 16.77
N PHE A 856 -23.32 -2.91 15.73
CA PHE A 856 -22.09 -2.14 15.64
C PHE A 856 -22.32 -0.67 15.27
N THR A 857 -23.40 -0.36 14.53
CA THR A 857 -23.78 1.04 14.26
C THR A 857 -24.26 1.74 15.52
N LYS A 858 -25.13 1.08 16.31
CA LYS A 858 -25.59 1.60 17.60
C LYS A 858 -24.48 1.71 18.63
N LEU A 859 -23.56 0.74 18.65
CA LEU A 859 -22.36 0.79 19.48
C LEU A 859 -21.49 2.01 19.13
N LYS A 860 -21.24 2.25 17.84
CA LYS A 860 -20.43 3.40 17.41
C LYS A 860 -21.07 4.72 17.84
N ALA A 861 -22.39 4.87 17.65
CA ALA A 861 -23.15 6.04 18.08
C ALA A 861 -23.01 6.29 19.61
N ARG A 862 -23.12 5.23 20.42
CA ARG A 862 -22.91 5.32 21.88
C ARG A 862 -21.46 5.63 22.27
N LEU A 863 -20.47 5.23 21.48
CA LEU A 863 -19.06 5.52 21.73
C LEU A 863 -18.65 6.93 21.28
N MET A 864 -19.53 7.72 20.65
CA MET A 864 -19.18 9.05 20.13
C MET A 864 -18.58 10.03 21.14
N PRO A 865 -18.98 10.09 22.43
CA PRO A 865 -18.29 10.93 23.41
C PRO A 865 -16.79 10.60 23.52
N TYR A 866 -16.43 9.33 23.45
CA TYR A 866 -15.04 8.86 23.42
C TYR A 866 -14.41 9.12 22.05
N LEU A 867 -15.04 8.66 20.96
CA LEU A 867 -14.47 8.76 19.61
C LEU A 867 -14.24 10.20 19.18
N PHE A 868 -15.11 11.12 19.54
CA PHE A 868 -14.98 12.53 19.19
C PHE A 868 -13.91 13.24 20.03
N GLN A 869 -13.64 12.78 21.26
CA GLN A 869 -12.48 13.24 22.03
C GLN A 869 -11.16 12.74 21.40
N VAL A 870 -11.15 11.51 20.88
CA VAL A 870 -10.00 10.97 20.12
C VAL A 870 -9.83 11.73 18.80
N ALA A 871 -10.91 12.10 18.11
CA ALA A 871 -10.87 12.96 16.93
C ALA A 871 -10.28 14.35 17.25
N ARG A 872 -10.68 14.95 18.38
CA ARG A 872 -10.09 16.19 18.87
C ARG A 872 -8.57 16.06 19.10
N GLN A 873 -8.10 14.94 19.66
CA GLN A 873 -6.66 14.67 19.80
C GLN A 873 -5.96 14.55 18.44
N ALA A 874 -6.58 13.92 17.44
CA ALA A 874 -6.05 13.87 16.08
C ALA A 874 -5.92 15.29 15.48
N HIS A 875 -6.89 16.16 15.76
CA HIS A 875 -6.88 17.55 15.31
C HIS A 875 -5.84 18.43 16.04
N THR A 876 -5.70 18.31 17.36
CA THR A 876 -4.78 19.17 18.15
C THR A 876 -3.35 18.65 18.13
N ASP A 877 -3.19 17.33 18.24
CA ASP A 877 -1.89 16.70 18.50
C ASP A 877 -1.40 15.88 17.30
N GLY A 878 -2.23 15.65 16.27
CA GLY A 878 -1.83 14.92 15.07
C GLY A 878 -1.68 13.41 15.26
N VAL A 879 -2.14 12.87 16.38
CA VAL A 879 -2.11 11.42 16.67
C VAL A 879 -3.34 10.75 16.05
N PRO A 880 -3.20 9.72 15.21
CA PRO A 880 -4.34 9.11 14.52
C PRO A 880 -5.33 8.45 15.48
N MET A 881 -6.60 8.37 15.04
CA MET A 881 -7.62 7.64 15.80
C MET A 881 -7.36 6.12 15.82
N MET A 882 -6.99 5.57 14.66
CA MET A 882 -6.59 4.17 14.51
C MET A 882 -5.06 4.07 14.62
N ARG A 883 -4.58 3.41 15.67
CA ARG A 883 -3.17 3.44 16.05
C ARG A 883 -2.57 2.06 15.97
N ALA A 884 -1.43 1.96 15.28
CA ALA A 884 -0.61 0.76 15.34
C ALA A 884 -0.20 0.50 16.80
N MET A 885 -0.11 -0.77 17.18
CA MET A 885 0.31 -1.12 18.55
C MET A 885 1.70 -0.57 18.88
N ALA A 886 2.61 -0.50 17.89
CA ALA A 886 3.92 0.13 18.01
C ALA A 886 3.85 1.65 18.30
N LEU A 887 2.77 2.33 17.91
CA LEU A 887 2.52 3.73 18.24
C LEU A 887 2.06 3.88 19.70
N ALA A 888 1.13 3.02 20.13
CA ALA A 888 0.49 3.09 21.44
C ALA A 888 1.35 2.50 22.58
N PHE A 889 2.17 1.48 22.27
CA PHE A 889 3.03 0.78 23.22
C PHE A 889 4.48 0.70 22.70
N PRO A 890 5.16 1.85 22.52
CA PRO A 890 6.47 1.90 21.85
C PRO A 890 7.60 1.19 22.61
N HIS A 891 7.41 0.94 23.91
CA HIS A 891 8.37 0.24 24.75
C HIS A 891 8.12 -1.27 24.87
N ASP A 892 7.03 -1.78 24.27
CA ASP A 892 6.73 -3.20 24.26
C ASP A 892 7.26 -3.85 22.97
N PRO A 893 8.31 -4.70 23.04
CA PRO A 893 8.89 -5.31 21.85
C PRO A 893 7.94 -6.27 21.13
N ALA A 894 6.89 -6.78 21.81
CA ALA A 894 5.89 -7.62 21.16
C ALA A 894 5.00 -6.83 20.19
N CYS A 895 4.92 -5.50 20.35
CA CYS A 895 4.05 -4.63 19.57
C CYS A 895 4.64 -4.17 18.22
N VAL A 896 5.94 -4.42 17.98
CA VAL A 896 6.69 -3.92 16.81
C VAL A 896 6.08 -4.37 15.47
N TYR A 897 5.63 -5.62 15.38
CA TYR A 897 5.16 -6.21 14.11
C TYR A 897 3.65 -6.44 14.05
N LEU A 898 2.88 -5.96 15.04
CA LEU A 898 1.44 -6.20 15.10
C LEU A 898 0.70 -5.36 14.06
N ASP A 899 0.03 -6.05 13.14
CA ASP A 899 -0.64 -5.46 11.97
C ASP A 899 -2.09 -5.93 11.78
N ARG A 900 -2.56 -6.86 12.63
CA ARG A 900 -3.93 -7.43 12.62
C ARG A 900 -4.81 -6.96 13.79
N GLN A 901 -4.33 -5.98 14.54
CA GLN A 901 -5.02 -5.35 15.66
C GLN A 901 -4.53 -3.90 15.80
N TYR A 902 -5.29 -3.09 16.49
CA TYR A 902 -4.97 -1.68 16.68
C TYR A 902 -5.57 -1.13 17.97
N MET A 903 -5.08 0.01 18.41
CA MET A 903 -5.78 0.83 19.40
C MET A 903 -6.67 1.83 18.68
N LEU A 904 -7.94 1.88 19.06
CA LEU A 904 -8.88 2.94 18.68
C LEU A 904 -8.87 3.99 19.80
N GLY A 905 -8.09 5.04 19.63
CA GLY A 905 -7.77 6.00 20.69
C GLY A 905 -6.81 5.44 21.74
N ASP A 906 -6.89 5.95 22.97
CA ASP A 906 -5.96 5.60 24.06
C ASP A 906 -6.33 4.30 24.79
N ASP A 907 -7.61 3.92 24.77
CA ASP A 907 -8.17 2.98 25.75
C ASP A 907 -8.76 1.69 25.15
N LEU A 908 -9.12 1.68 23.87
CA LEU A 908 -9.79 0.55 23.23
C LEU A 908 -8.84 -0.22 22.29
N LEU A 909 -8.59 -1.49 22.57
CA LEU A 909 -7.90 -2.42 21.67
C LEU A 909 -8.93 -3.16 20.82
N VAL A 910 -8.76 -3.14 19.51
CA VAL A 910 -9.63 -3.84 18.56
C VAL A 910 -8.81 -4.85 17.76
N ALA A 911 -9.25 -6.11 17.71
CA ALA A 911 -8.65 -7.14 16.86
C ALA A 911 -9.70 -7.71 15.90
N PRO A 912 -9.77 -7.24 14.64
CA PRO A 912 -10.67 -7.80 13.63
C PRO A 912 -10.49 -9.31 13.44
N VAL A 913 -11.60 -9.99 13.19
CA VAL A 913 -11.63 -11.44 12.95
C VAL A 913 -11.58 -11.69 11.45
N PHE A 914 -10.56 -12.41 10.98
CA PHE A 914 -10.28 -12.66 9.56
C PHE A 914 -10.66 -14.09 9.14
N SER A 915 -11.76 -14.63 9.67
CA SER A 915 -12.25 -15.98 9.38
C SER A 915 -13.76 -16.08 9.56
N ASP A 916 -14.39 -16.99 8.81
CA ASP A 916 -15.81 -17.31 8.98
C ASP A 916 -16.04 -18.10 10.28
N GLU A 917 -15.10 -18.98 10.66
CA GLU A 917 -15.18 -19.80 11.86
C GLU A 917 -15.17 -18.98 13.15
N GLY A 918 -14.62 -17.75 13.07
CA GLY A 918 -14.56 -16.82 14.19
C GLY A 918 -13.26 -16.86 14.99
N THR A 919 -12.29 -17.66 14.58
CA THR A 919 -10.99 -17.78 15.26
C THR A 919 -10.17 -16.51 15.04
N VAL A 920 -9.64 -15.96 16.13
CA VAL A 920 -8.79 -14.77 16.12
C VAL A 920 -7.65 -14.93 17.12
N SER A 921 -6.45 -14.52 16.72
CA SER A 921 -5.28 -14.49 17.58
C SER A 921 -4.72 -13.07 17.64
N TYR A 922 -4.55 -12.55 18.85
CA TYR A 922 -4.13 -11.19 19.10
C TYR A 922 -3.30 -11.09 20.39
N TYR A 923 -2.46 -10.07 20.47
CA TYR A 923 -1.62 -9.78 21.62
C TYR A 923 -2.30 -8.80 22.56
N VAL A 924 -2.27 -9.09 23.86
CA VAL A 924 -2.76 -8.21 24.92
C VAL A 924 -1.55 -7.68 25.70
N PRO A 925 -1.32 -6.35 25.73
CA PRO A 925 -0.22 -5.73 26.50
C PRO A 925 -0.36 -5.95 28.01
N PRO A 926 0.68 -5.64 28.82
CA PRO A 926 0.63 -5.80 30.27
C PRO A 926 -0.58 -5.14 30.93
N GLY A 927 -1.28 -5.87 31.80
CA GLY A 927 -2.44 -5.39 32.53
C GLY A 927 -3.62 -6.35 32.51
N SER A 928 -4.64 -6.06 33.33
CA SER A 928 -5.93 -6.76 33.30
C SER A 928 -6.88 -5.96 32.42
N TRP A 929 -7.00 -6.35 31.16
CA TRP A 929 -7.91 -5.71 30.22
C TRP A 929 -9.32 -6.25 30.43
N THR A 930 -10.34 -5.52 29.99
CA THR A 930 -11.73 -5.95 30.12
C THR A 930 -12.41 -5.95 28.75
N HIS A 931 -13.05 -7.04 28.37
CA HIS A 931 -13.80 -7.10 27.13
C HIS A 931 -15.05 -6.22 27.22
N PHE A 932 -15.17 -5.21 26.35
CA PHE A 932 -16.17 -4.15 26.44
C PHE A 932 -17.61 -4.69 26.40
N LEU A 933 -17.88 -5.69 25.56
CA LEU A 933 -19.24 -6.22 25.36
C LEU A 933 -19.67 -7.23 26.43
N THR A 934 -18.73 -7.93 27.07
CA THR A 934 -19.05 -9.04 28.00
C THR A 934 -18.72 -8.70 29.45
N GLY A 935 -17.79 -7.77 29.68
CA GLY A 935 -17.25 -7.45 31.00
C GLY A 935 -16.22 -8.46 31.52
N GLU A 936 -15.84 -9.46 30.71
CA GLU A 936 -14.88 -10.49 31.11
C GLU A 936 -13.44 -9.96 31.10
N PRO A 937 -12.61 -10.30 32.11
CA PRO A 937 -11.22 -9.87 32.16
C PRO A 937 -10.30 -10.72 31.28
N VAL A 938 -9.37 -10.06 30.58
CA VAL A 938 -8.32 -10.67 29.76
C VAL A 938 -6.95 -10.18 30.25
N ASN A 939 -6.18 -11.07 30.87
CA ASN A 939 -4.88 -10.71 31.44
C ASN A 939 -3.74 -10.82 30.42
N GLY A 940 -3.00 -9.73 30.23
CA GLY A 940 -1.72 -9.67 29.52
C GLY A 940 -0.52 -9.57 30.49
N PRO A 941 0.74 -9.61 29.99
CA PRO A 941 1.12 -9.63 28.58
C PRO A 941 1.13 -11.04 27.99
N ARG A 942 0.30 -11.31 26.96
CA ARG A 942 0.31 -12.59 26.24
C ARG A 942 -0.40 -12.50 24.89
N TRP A 943 -0.11 -13.47 24.04
CA TRP A 943 -1.01 -13.81 22.94
C TRP A 943 -2.23 -14.56 23.47
N VAL A 944 -3.38 -14.21 22.92
CA VAL A 944 -4.68 -14.79 23.21
C VAL A 944 -5.22 -15.36 21.91
N GLU A 945 -5.84 -16.53 21.99
CA GLU A 945 -6.60 -17.13 20.90
C GLU A 945 -8.01 -17.36 21.41
N GLU A 946 -8.99 -16.81 20.70
CA GLU A 946 -10.40 -16.82 21.06
C GLU A 946 -11.23 -17.11 19.81
N ARG A 947 -12.49 -17.50 20.05
CA ARG A 947 -13.49 -17.69 19.00
C ARG A 947 -14.68 -16.79 19.26
N HIS A 948 -15.01 -15.96 18.27
CA HIS A 948 -16.14 -15.03 18.35
C HIS A 948 -17.19 -15.37 17.28
N ASP A 949 -18.47 -15.30 17.65
CA ASP A 949 -19.56 -15.23 16.67
C ASP A 949 -19.55 -13.90 15.91
N PHE A 950 -20.47 -13.67 14.97
CA PHE A 950 -20.51 -12.46 14.16
C PHE A 950 -20.98 -11.21 14.93
N LEU A 951 -21.63 -11.37 16.09
CA LEU A 951 -22.08 -10.28 16.97
C LEU A 951 -20.99 -9.83 17.95
N SER A 952 -19.80 -10.42 17.89
CA SER A 952 -18.67 -10.08 18.74
C SER A 952 -17.38 -9.91 17.95
N ILE A 953 -16.49 -9.10 18.53
CA ILE A 953 -15.10 -8.89 18.11
C ILE A 953 -14.29 -8.69 19.40
N PRO A 954 -13.02 -9.11 19.47
CA PRO A 954 -12.15 -8.68 20.55
C PRO A 954 -12.07 -7.15 20.60
N LEU A 955 -12.82 -6.58 21.54
CA LEU A 955 -12.87 -5.16 21.86
C LEU A 955 -12.54 -5.03 23.34
N LEU A 956 -11.28 -4.73 23.65
CA LEU A 956 -10.79 -4.70 25.03
C LEU A 956 -10.57 -3.27 25.50
N VAL A 957 -10.91 -3.00 26.75
CA VAL A 957 -10.63 -1.75 27.45
C VAL A 957 -9.42 -1.94 28.35
N ARG A 958 -8.47 -1.00 28.31
CA ARG A 958 -7.27 -1.06 29.16
C ARG A 958 -7.60 -0.87 30.64
N PRO A 959 -6.80 -1.45 31.56
CA PRO A 959 -6.95 -1.18 32.98
C PRO A 959 -6.69 0.30 33.29
N GLY A 960 -7.49 0.85 34.21
CA GLY A 960 -7.40 2.25 34.64
C GLY A 960 -8.16 3.23 33.74
N ALA A 961 -8.74 2.79 32.63
CA ALA A 961 -9.51 3.66 31.74
C ALA A 961 -10.88 4.03 32.32
N VAL A 962 -11.35 5.22 31.96
CA VAL A 962 -12.71 5.70 32.20
C VAL A 962 -13.31 6.11 30.86
N VAL A 963 -14.05 5.19 30.24
CA VAL A 963 -14.59 5.35 28.89
C VAL A 963 -15.98 6.01 28.96
N PRO A 964 -16.17 7.19 28.35
CA PRO A 964 -17.48 7.81 28.30
C PRO A 964 -18.35 7.18 27.20
N VAL A 965 -19.53 6.72 27.59
CA VAL A 965 -20.53 6.11 26.70
C VAL A 965 -21.80 6.93 26.74
N GLY A 966 -22.23 7.44 25.59
CA GLY A 966 -23.41 8.28 25.44
C GLY A 966 -24.72 7.49 25.56
N GLY A 967 -25.80 8.23 25.85
CA GLY A 967 -27.15 7.69 26.00
C GLY A 967 -27.94 7.56 24.70
N VAL A 968 -27.37 7.97 23.55
CA VAL A 968 -28.02 7.97 22.24
C VAL A 968 -27.32 6.96 21.33
N ASP A 969 -28.10 6.16 20.59
CA ASP A 969 -27.61 5.09 19.74
C ASP A 969 -28.10 5.15 18.28
N ASP A 970 -28.93 6.13 17.92
CA ASP A 970 -29.55 6.27 16.60
C ASP A 970 -28.90 7.33 15.69
N ARG A 971 -27.91 8.08 16.20
CA ARG A 971 -27.13 9.06 15.43
C ARG A 971 -25.79 9.36 16.11
N PRO A 972 -24.79 9.83 15.36
CA PRO A 972 -23.48 10.16 15.93
C PRO A 972 -23.40 11.58 16.51
N ASP A 973 -24.27 12.51 16.13
CA ASP A 973 -24.22 13.93 16.45
C ASP A 973 -25.34 14.33 17.42
N TYR A 974 -25.04 14.25 18.71
CA TYR A 974 -25.95 14.61 19.81
C TYR A 974 -25.18 15.28 20.95
N ASP A 975 -25.88 15.78 21.97
CA ASP A 975 -25.23 16.31 23.16
C ASP A 975 -24.57 15.18 23.96
N TYR A 976 -23.26 15.02 23.80
CA TYR A 976 -22.49 13.93 24.41
C TYR A 976 -22.45 13.98 25.94
N ALA A 977 -22.71 15.15 26.56
CA ALA A 977 -22.71 15.29 28.01
C ALA A 977 -24.06 14.88 28.62
N ASP A 978 -25.15 14.90 27.84
CA ASP A 978 -26.49 14.57 28.32
C ASP A 978 -26.67 13.05 28.47
N GLY A 979 -26.84 12.58 29.70
CA GLY A 979 -27.03 11.16 30.01
C GLY A 979 -25.79 10.31 29.83
N VAL A 980 -24.58 10.91 29.81
CA VAL A 980 -23.32 10.18 29.65
C VAL A 980 -23.10 9.19 30.80
N THR A 981 -22.65 7.98 30.46
CA THR A 981 -22.20 6.97 31.43
C THR A 981 -20.68 6.83 31.36
N LEU A 982 -20.01 7.17 32.46
CA LEU A 982 -18.57 6.96 32.62
C LEU A 982 -18.32 5.53 33.07
N GLN A 983 -17.80 4.67 32.19
CA GLN A 983 -17.48 3.30 32.53
C GLN A 983 -16.05 3.21 33.03
N ALA A 984 -15.87 2.91 34.32
CA ALA A 984 -14.57 2.81 34.97
C ALA A 984 -14.11 1.35 35.06
N TYR A 985 -12.90 1.07 34.57
CA TYR A 985 -12.35 -0.29 34.46
C TYR A 985 -11.09 -0.45 35.31
N GLU A 986 -11.07 -1.45 36.19
CA GLU A 986 -9.88 -1.90 36.93
C GLU A 986 -9.02 -0.75 37.51
N LEU A 987 -9.66 0.30 38.07
CA LEU A 987 -8.98 1.45 38.66
C LEU A 987 -8.07 0.99 39.81
N ALA A 988 -6.76 1.17 39.71
CA ALA A 988 -5.84 0.84 40.80
C ALA A 988 -6.02 1.78 42.00
N ASP A 989 -5.64 1.33 43.21
CA ASP A 989 -5.61 2.24 44.35
C ASP A 989 -4.57 3.34 44.16
N GLY A 990 -4.93 4.58 44.43
CA GLY A 990 -4.15 5.78 44.09
C GLY A 990 -4.33 6.27 42.64
N ALA A 991 -5.11 5.58 41.80
CA ALA A 991 -5.34 6.01 40.42
C ALA A 991 -6.16 7.30 40.35
N ARG A 992 -5.85 8.14 39.35
CA ARG A 992 -6.60 9.33 38.98
C ARG A 992 -6.67 9.42 37.46
N ALA A 993 -7.87 9.39 36.91
CA ALA A 993 -8.17 9.50 35.48
C ALA A 993 -8.95 10.78 35.19
N THR A 994 -8.68 11.42 34.05
CA THR A 994 -9.42 12.59 33.57
C THR A 994 -10.15 12.22 32.29
N THR A 995 -11.46 12.44 32.24
CA THR A 995 -12.29 12.13 31.08
C THR A 995 -12.91 13.44 30.56
N THR A 996 -12.48 13.87 29.38
CA THR A 996 -13.02 15.07 28.71
C THR A 996 -14.15 14.66 27.78
N ILE A 997 -15.31 15.31 27.92
CA ILE A 997 -16.44 15.15 27.01
C ILE A 997 -16.49 16.37 26.08
N PRO A 998 -16.31 16.19 24.76
CA PRO A 998 -16.41 17.28 23.82
C PRO A 998 -17.87 17.61 23.52
N THR A 999 -18.10 18.78 22.92
CA THR A 999 -19.31 19.13 22.18
C THR A 999 -19.20 18.61 20.74
N VAL A 1000 -20.28 18.67 19.97
CA VAL A 1000 -20.27 18.30 18.54
C VAL A 1000 -19.39 19.20 17.67
N THR A 1001 -19.00 20.39 18.15
CA THR A 1001 -18.06 21.31 17.47
C THR A 1001 -16.59 21.07 17.85
N GLY A 1002 -16.34 20.20 18.85
CA GLY A 1002 -15.01 19.85 19.34
C GLY A 1002 -14.53 20.69 20.52
N ASP A 1003 -15.34 21.62 21.00
CA ASP A 1003 -15.07 22.38 22.23
C ASP A 1003 -15.29 21.49 23.45
N VAL A 1004 -14.67 21.81 24.59
CA VAL A 1004 -14.86 21.02 25.82
C VAL A 1004 -16.21 21.35 26.46
N ALA A 1005 -17.11 20.36 26.54
CA ALA A 1005 -18.39 20.50 27.21
C ALA A 1005 -18.22 20.39 28.73
N THR A 1006 -17.66 19.25 29.17
CA THR A 1006 -17.40 18.95 30.58
C THR A 1006 -16.16 18.08 30.71
N THR A 1007 -15.49 18.15 31.85
CA THR A 1007 -14.37 17.29 32.21
C THR A 1007 -14.66 16.64 33.57
N PHE A 1008 -14.50 15.32 33.65
CA PHE A 1008 -14.62 14.58 34.89
C PHE A 1008 -13.25 14.14 35.41
N VAL A 1009 -13.09 14.14 36.73
CA VAL A 1009 -11.97 13.51 37.42
C VAL A 1009 -12.48 12.31 38.18
N THR A 1010 -11.99 11.13 37.83
CA THR A 1010 -12.26 9.89 38.55
C THR A 1010 -11.02 9.48 39.33
N SER A 1011 -11.15 9.24 40.63
CA SER A 1011 -10.04 8.85 41.49
C SER A 1011 -10.42 7.68 42.39
N ARG A 1012 -9.43 6.85 42.74
CA ARG A 1012 -9.58 5.78 43.72
C ARG A 1012 -8.55 5.93 44.82
N GLN A 1013 -8.98 5.96 46.08
CA GLN A 1013 -8.08 5.97 47.26
C GLN A 1013 -8.67 5.14 48.39
N ALA A 1014 -7.86 4.24 48.97
CA ALA A 1014 -8.23 3.38 50.09
C ALA A 1014 -9.59 2.67 49.91
N GLY A 1015 -9.89 2.21 48.69
CA GLY A 1015 -11.16 1.54 48.38
C GLY A 1015 -12.37 2.47 48.18
N VAL A 1016 -12.17 3.78 48.14
CA VAL A 1016 -13.18 4.78 47.80
C VAL A 1016 -12.95 5.28 46.38
N VAL A 1017 -13.96 5.21 45.52
CA VAL A 1017 -13.97 5.79 44.18
C VAL A 1017 -14.74 7.09 44.20
N ARG A 1018 -14.12 8.21 43.81
CA ARG A 1018 -14.74 9.52 43.70
C ARG A 1018 -14.71 9.99 42.26
N VAL A 1019 -15.87 10.39 41.75
CA VAL A 1019 -16.03 11.00 40.42
C VAL A 1019 -16.61 12.39 40.60
N GLU A 1020 -15.96 13.41 40.05
CA GLU A 1020 -16.40 14.81 40.17
C GLU A 1020 -16.18 15.60 38.88
N VAL A 1021 -17.00 16.61 38.65
CA VAL A 1021 -16.83 17.57 37.55
C VAL A 1021 -15.69 18.54 37.88
N ASP A 1022 -14.77 18.74 36.94
CA ASP A 1022 -13.71 19.74 37.03
C ASP A 1022 -14.21 21.09 36.52
N HIS A 1023 -14.64 21.97 37.44
CA HIS A 1023 -15.12 23.31 37.11
C HIS A 1023 -14.10 24.19 36.41
N GLY A 1024 -12.80 23.95 36.58
CA GLY A 1024 -11.75 24.75 35.94
C GLY A 1024 -11.62 24.45 34.44
N ARG A 1025 -12.15 23.32 33.99
CA ARG A 1025 -12.04 22.81 32.61
C ARG A 1025 -13.39 22.49 31.96
N SER A 1026 -14.50 22.81 32.63
CA SER A 1026 -15.85 22.51 32.16
C SER A 1026 -16.59 23.81 31.83
N ALA A 1027 -17.31 23.83 30.70
CA ALA A 1027 -18.17 24.96 30.34
C ALA A 1027 -19.46 24.99 31.19
N GLY A 1028 -19.85 23.84 31.74
CA GLY A 1028 -20.99 23.72 32.65
C GLY A 1028 -21.08 22.33 33.27
N VAL A 1029 -22.05 22.15 34.16
CA VAL A 1029 -22.34 20.87 34.81
C VAL A 1029 -23.38 20.11 33.98
N PRO A 1030 -23.14 18.83 33.65
CA PRO A 1030 -24.10 18.01 32.92
C PRO A 1030 -25.42 17.87 33.70
N ARG A 1031 -26.55 17.91 32.98
CA ARG A 1031 -27.88 17.79 33.61
C ARG A 1031 -28.12 16.41 34.23
N ALA A 1032 -27.60 15.37 33.59
CA ALA A 1032 -27.69 13.99 34.07
C ALA A 1032 -26.45 13.24 33.60
N TRP A 1033 -25.83 12.48 34.51
CA TRP A 1033 -24.69 11.62 34.19
C TRP A 1033 -24.63 10.44 35.17
N GLN A 1034 -23.90 9.41 34.79
CA GLN A 1034 -23.82 8.15 35.53
C GLN A 1034 -22.38 7.64 35.54
N VAL A 1035 -22.03 6.81 36.54
CA VAL A 1035 -20.78 6.05 36.56
C VAL A 1035 -21.08 4.56 36.69
N LEU A 1036 -20.50 3.75 35.81
CA LEU A 1036 -20.53 2.29 35.91
C LEU A 1036 -19.17 1.81 36.41
N LEU A 1037 -19.16 1.18 37.60
CA LEU A 1037 -17.98 0.50 38.12
C LEU A 1037 -17.96 -0.93 37.59
N VAL A 1038 -17.23 -1.16 36.51
CA VAL A 1038 -17.18 -2.46 35.82
C VAL A 1038 -16.46 -3.48 36.70
N GLY A 1039 -17.02 -4.68 36.83
CA GLY A 1039 -16.50 -5.76 37.68
C GLY A 1039 -16.81 -5.62 39.18
N VAL A 1040 -17.34 -4.47 39.63
CA VAL A 1040 -17.71 -4.25 41.05
C VAL A 1040 -19.17 -4.63 41.27
N ARG A 1041 -19.40 -5.70 42.04
CA ARG A 1041 -20.76 -6.22 42.34
C ARG A 1041 -21.30 -5.78 43.71
N SER A 1042 -20.44 -5.40 44.63
CA SER A 1042 -20.83 -4.95 45.97
C SER A 1042 -20.20 -3.62 46.32
N VAL A 1043 -21.04 -2.68 46.77
CA VAL A 1043 -20.64 -1.37 47.27
C VAL A 1043 -21.13 -1.24 48.71
N ALA A 1044 -20.29 -0.72 49.60
CA ALA A 1044 -20.60 -0.54 51.01
C ALA A 1044 -21.49 0.70 51.24
N SER A 1045 -21.25 1.77 50.50
CA SER A 1045 -22.05 3.00 50.54
C SER A 1045 -21.86 3.82 49.26
N VAL A 1046 -22.85 4.65 48.96
CA VAL A 1046 -22.81 5.64 47.88
C VAL A 1046 -23.28 6.98 48.45
N ASP A 1047 -22.54 8.04 48.16
CA ASP A 1047 -22.87 9.43 48.47
C ASP A 1047 -22.94 10.25 47.17
N GLY A 1048 -23.88 11.19 47.10
CA GLY A 1048 -24.14 12.02 45.91
C GLY A 1048 -24.80 11.29 44.73
N GLY A 1049 -25.36 10.09 44.93
CA GLY A 1049 -26.04 9.35 43.87
C GLY A 1049 -26.78 8.08 44.33
N THR A 1050 -27.48 7.45 43.39
CA THR A 1050 -28.26 6.22 43.60
C THR A 1050 -27.66 5.04 42.85
N ALA A 1051 -27.33 3.95 43.57
CA ALA A 1051 -26.78 2.73 43.00
C ALA A 1051 -27.84 1.73 42.54
N THR A 1052 -27.59 1.07 41.41
CA THR A 1052 -28.40 -0.01 40.83
C THR A 1052 -27.51 -1.12 40.30
N GLU A 1053 -28.02 -2.35 40.31
CA GLU A 1053 -27.32 -3.49 39.72
C GLU A 1053 -27.33 -3.38 38.18
N HIS A 1054 -26.17 -3.61 37.57
CA HIS A 1054 -25.99 -3.62 36.12
C HIS A 1054 -25.33 -4.93 35.68
N ALA A 1055 -25.57 -5.36 34.44
CA ALA A 1055 -25.06 -6.63 33.92
C ALA A 1055 -23.55 -6.81 34.10
N HIS A 1056 -22.78 -5.72 33.97
CA HIS A 1056 -21.31 -5.72 34.10
C HIS A 1056 -20.77 -5.16 35.41
N GLY A 1057 -21.61 -4.77 36.39
CA GLY A 1057 -21.13 -4.17 37.64
C GLY A 1057 -22.17 -3.34 38.37
N THR A 1058 -21.73 -2.27 39.06
CA THR A 1058 -22.61 -1.36 39.81
C THR A 1058 -22.74 -0.04 39.06
N LEU A 1059 -23.97 0.33 38.67
CA LEU A 1059 -24.27 1.59 38.02
C LEU A 1059 -24.78 2.59 39.05
N VAL A 1060 -24.15 3.76 39.12
CA VAL A 1060 -24.53 4.84 40.02
C VAL A 1060 -24.97 6.05 39.21
N ARG A 1061 -26.21 6.49 39.43
CA ARG A 1061 -26.74 7.73 38.86
C ARG A 1061 -26.39 8.88 39.79
N ALA A 1062 -25.77 9.93 39.26
CA ALA A 1062 -25.38 11.09 40.04
C ALA A 1062 -26.59 12.00 40.33
N ASP A 1063 -26.70 12.48 41.57
CA ASP A 1063 -27.71 13.46 41.99
C ASP A 1063 -27.19 14.91 41.91
N GLY A 1064 -25.90 15.10 41.59
CA GLY A 1064 -25.23 16.39 41.51
C GLY A 1064 -23.89 16.34 40.78
N GLU A 1065 -22.94 17.16 41.23
CA GLU A 1065 -21.63 17.38 40.57
C GLU A 1065 -20.56 16.34 40.93
N ALA A 1066 -20.80 15.55 41.99
CA ALA A 1066 -19.86 14.54 42.45
C ALA A 1066 -20.58 13.32 43.01
N VAL A 1067 -19.97 12.14 42.83
CA VAL A 1067 -20.39 10.86 43.38
C VAL A 1067 -19.21 10.23 44.09
N THR A 1068 -19.44 9.72 45.30
CA THR A 1068 -18.45 8.94 46.05
C THR A 1068 -18.99 7.56 46.35
N VAL A 1069 -18.25 6.52 45.95
CA VAL A 1069 -18.62 5.12 46.12
C VAL A 1069 -17.57 4.43 46.99
N THR A 1070 -17.97 3.90 48.14
CA THR A 1070 -17.12 3.04 48.97
C THR A 1070 -17.30 1.60 48.52
N LEU A 1071 -16.23 0.95 48.06
CA LEU A 1071 -16.27 -0.44 47.61
C LEU A 1071 -16.46 -1.39 48.80
N GLY A 1072 -17.21 -2.47 48.62
CA GLY A 1072 -17.35 -3.51 49.66
C GLY A 1072 -16.04 -4.30 49.86
N GLU A 1073 -15.79 -4.80 51.06
CA GLU A 1073 -14.70 -5.77 51.30
C GLU A 1073 -14.92 -6.99 50.40
N SER A 1074 -14.02 -7.23 49.44
CA SER A 1074 -14.03 -8.47 48.67
C SER A 1074 -13.48 -9.60 49.54
N PRO A 1075 -14.15 -10.76 49.65
CA PRO A 1075 -13.53 -11.92 50.29
C PRO A 1075 -12.27 -12.31 49.50
N PRO A 1076 -11.21 -12.80 50.17
CA PRO A 1076 -9.96 -13.15 49.50
C PRO A 1076 -10.20 -14.18 48.39
N ARG A 1077 -9.61 -13.94 47.21
CA ARG A 1077 -9.69 -14.77 45.98
C ARG A 1077 -9.26 -16.25 46.13
N SER A 1078 -9.02 -16.76 47.33
CA SER A 1078 -8.64 -18.15 47.59
C SER A 1078 -9.80 -19.13 47.80
N MET A 1079 -11.07 -18.67 47.86
CA MET A 1079 -12.22 -19.56 48.14
C MET A 1079 -13.08 -19.98 46.93
N LEU A 1080 -12.73 -19.63 45.69
CA LEU A 1080 -13.44 -20.09 44.49
C LEU A 1080 -12.75 -21.25 43.75
N ARG A 1081 -11.93 -22.04 44.46
CA ARG A 1081 -11.55 -23.40 44.02
C ARG A 1081 -12.15 -24.41 44.99
N GLY A 1082 -13.38 -24.81 44.71
CA GLY A 1082 -14.08 -25.84 45.47
C GLY A 1082 -15.10 -26.57 44.60
N SER A 1083 -14.79 -27.83 44.32
CA SER A 1083 -15.61 -28.90 43.72
C SER A 1083 -16.11 -28.73 42.27
N GLU A 1084 -15.31 -29.20 41.32
CA GLU A 1084 -15.80 -30.17 40.33
C GLU A 1084 -14.67 -31.17 40.04
N SER A 1085 -14.75 -32.33 40.70
CA SER A 1085 -13.96 -33.52 40.43
C SER A 1085 -14.85 -34.57 39.81
N ASP A 1086 -14.28 -35.28 38.84
CA ASP A 1086 -14.71 -36.56 38.28
C ASP A 1086 -16.01 -36.60 37.46
N LYS A 1087 -15.83 -36.73 36.14
CA LYS A 1087 -16.29 -37.93 35.41
C LYS A 1087 -15.66 -38.05 34.00
N THR A 1088 -14.78 -39.04 33.90
CA THR A 1088 -14.67 -40.03 32.81
C THR A 1088 -14.49 -39.56 31.36
N THR A 1089 -13.26 -39.74 30.89
CA THR A 1089 -12.94 -40.23 29.54
C THR A 1089 -13.71 -41.52 29.21
N PRO A 1090 -13.99 -41.79 27.92
CA PRO A 1090 -13.43 -43.02 27.37
C PRO A 1090 -12.78 -42.82 26.00
N ALA A 1091 -11.76 -43.67 25.79
CA ALA A 1091 -10.94 -43.81 24.60
C ALA A 1091 -11.74 -44.16 23.34
N THR A 1092 -11.41 -43.53 22.21
CA THR A 1092 -10.61 -44.09 21.11
C THR A 1092 -10.28 -43.01 20.08
#